data_AF-A0A6P9E421-F1
#
_entry.id   AF-A0A6P9E421-F1
#
_cell.length_a   1.000
_cell.length_b   1.000
_cell.length_c   1.000
_cell.angle_alpha   90.00
_cell.angle_beta   90.00
_cell.angle_gamma   90.00
#
_symmetry.space_group_name_H-M   'P 1'
#
loop_
_entity.id
_entity.type
_entity.pdbx_description
1 polymer ?
#
loop_
_entity_poly.entity_id
_entity_poly.type
_entity_poly.pdbx_seq_one_letter_code
_entity_poly.pdbx_strand_id
1 'polypeptide(L)'
;MESSVQRRVEAISRHLLLTRPNPVLSPILLKGGQPINGEAEPVIIGGMVLDIHATPSMPANPRTTTPGKVRYVLGGVARNVAECMSKLGTKPYMISAVGLDMAGNLLIQHWKSAGLSTEGIRKQQDVVTPVVCNILDVNGELAAAVASVEAIEEFLTPEWIQQFKDNICTAPILMVDANLSPLALEASCQIAAESNIPVWFEPVSVSKSRRIASVAKYVSIASPNEDELIAMANALSCANVFPPIERGNKYSAESLFQKLKPAIWLLLEKGIRMVVLTLGSDGVFLCSRGGPTVKRANLERIKAFDSSGQLYKVVTSSCPPHWHDATDLERDSHLFAVHFPALPASVVRLTGAGDCLVGGTLASICAGLNIMQSVAVGIAAAKAAVEAEANVPGAFSLATIADGARSVYSAAKVLFNQPMLMRSLNHGLIYHVQAIKAGLIPTIFTSNQVIHLYSKHGLMREARRLFDEMPEKNAFSWNAIISAYIKSQNLTQARALFNAASHRDLVTYNSMLSGYVSTDGYEAHALKLFIDMQSECEGIRIDEFTLTTMLNLIAKLGVVSYGRQLHSYMVKSANDLSGFAVSSLIDMYSKCGCFEGAWWVFSGFDHGVVDLVSKNAMVAACCREGKLELASDIFWTEAELNDTVSWNTLISGYAQIAYGEETLRLFVLMEKSGFRWNEYTFASVLSACSGLKSLKLGREVHAWVLKNGLCLNPFISSGIVDVYCKCGNIKYAESVHSAIESRNPFAVTSMIVGYASQSNMVEARRLFDSLPEKNNVVWTALFSGYIRSQQCEAVFELLREFQAKEGTVPDALILVSLLSACAIQADLGPGKQIHAYLLRAGIEMDEKLVTALVDMYSKCGSITFAEKIVQRVTDRDSVLYNVMISSYAHHGHETEAIQLFKEMVERSVRPDAVTFLALLSACRHCGLVEQGEQFFHSMRTDYNILPEIDHYACMIDLYGRANQLEKAVALMKMIPIELDAVIWGAFLNACRTNGNTAFAREAEEKLLESEGVDGARYVQLANVYAAEGNWDEMGRIRKKMRGKEIKKLAGCSWVYVQNRVHTFTSSDISHSKTEEIYRTLACLTEELPYEIAGSLY
;
A
#
# COMPACT_ATOMS: atom_id res chain seq x y z
N MET A 1 -48.67 19.01 -0.27
CA MET A 1 -47.33 18.42 -0.43
C MET A 1 -46.34 19.34 -1.18
N GLU A 2 -46.61 20.64 -1.37
CA GLU A 2 -45.68 21.55 -2.08
C GLU A 2 -44.80 22.41 -1.16
N SER A 3 -45.13 22.58 0.13
CA SER A 3 -44.36 23.46 1.02
C SER A 3 -43.07 22.85 1.62
N SER A 4 -42.85 21.54 1.47
CA SER A 4 -41.65 20.86 2.01
C SER A 4 -40.50 20.76 1.01
N VAL A 5 -40.78 20.87 -0.29
CA VAL A 5 -39.77 20.78 -1.36
C VAL A 5 -39.03 22.12 -1.48
N GLN A 6 -39.75 23.24 -1.36
CA GLN A 6 -39.16 24.58 -1.46
C GLN A 6 -38.18 24.90 -0.31
N ARG A 7 -38.53 24.50 0.94
CA ARG A 7 -37.64 24.66 2.10
C ARG A 7 -36.37 23.81 2.01
N ARG A 8 -36.40 22.67 1.29
CA ARG A 8 -35.22 21.82 1.05
C ARG A 8 -34.26 22.42 0.02
N VAL A 9 -34.76 23.18 -0.95
CA VAL A 9 -33.93 23.87 -1.95
C VAL A 9 -33.20 25.07 -1.33
N GLU A 10 -33.88 25.86 -0.49
CA GLU A 10 -33.28 27.05 0.15
C GLU A 10 -32.21 26.74 1.21
N ALA A 11 -32.29 25.59 1.89
CA ALA A 11 -31.28 25.16 2.85
C ALA A 11 -29.96 24.73 2.17
N ILE A 12 -30.04 24.19 0.95
CA ILE A 12 -28.88 23.69 0.18
C ILE A 12 -28.16 24.86 -0.52
N SER A 13 -28.88 25.88 -1.00
CA SER A 13 -28.28 27.05 -1.65
C SER A 13 -27.40 27.91 -0.74
N ARG A 14 -27.54 27.83 0.60
CA ARG A 14 -26.70 28.61 1.55
C ARG A 14 -25.33 27.97 1.85
N HIS A 15 -25.10 26.71 1.49
CA HIS A 15 -23.82 26.02 1.73
C HIS A 15 -22.85 26.06 0.54
N LEU A 16 -23.26 26.60 -0.61
CA LEU A 16 -22.53 26.47 -1.89
C LEU A 16 -21.85 27.76 -2.38
N LEU A 17 -21.91 28.87 -1.64
CA LEU A 17 -21.29 30.13 -2.04
C LEU A 17 -20.20 30.53 -1.05
N LEU A 18 -19.01 29.94 -1.16
CA LEU A 18 -17.73 30.54 -0.74
C LEU A 18 -16.57 29.69 -1.28
N THR A 19 -15.96 30.13 -2.39
CA THR A 19 -14.50 30.23 -2.60
C THR A 19 -14.24 30.68 -4.05
N ARG A 20 -13.58 31.84 -4.19
CA ARG A 20 -13.07 32.36 -5.46
C ARG A 20 -11.74 31.66 -5.79
N PRO A 21 -11.43 31.35 -7.07
CA PRO A 21 -10.10 30.92 -7.46
C PRO A 21 -9.19 32.14 -7.67
N ASN A 22 -7.99 32.13 -7.10
CA ASN A 22 -6.93 33.11 -7.35
C ASN A 22 -5.94 32.54 -8.39
N PRO A 23 -5.44 33.34 -9.36
CA PRO A 23 -4.74 32.81 -10.53
C PRO A 23 -3.23 33.04 -10.44
N VAL A 24 -2.45 32.03 -10.06
CA VAL A 24 -1.00 32.02 -10.37
C VAL A 24 -0.57 30.57 -10.51
N LEU A 25 -0.17 30.17 -11.72
CA LEU A 25 0.96 29.28 -12.02
C LEU A 25 1.01 29.05 -13.54
N SER A 26 1.96 29.74 -14.16
CA SER A 26 2.42 29.57 -15.54
C SER A 26 3.15 28.23 -15.74
N PRO A 27 2.93 27.48 -16.83
CA PRO A 27 3.83 26.43 -17.27
C PRO A 27 4.99 27.03 -18.08
N ILE A 28 6.20 26.64 -17.71
CA ILE A 28 7.46 26.95 -18.40
C ILE A 28 7.44 26.30 -19.79
N LEU A 29 7.63 27.13 -20.82
CA LEU A 29 7.86 26.75 -22.22
C LEU A 29 9.19 26.00 -22.37
N LEU A 30 9.12 24.73 -22.80
CA LEU A 30 10.24 24.10 -23.51
C LEU A 30 10.15 24.47 -25.00
N LYS A 31 11.21 25.09 -25.50
CA LYS A 31 11.40 25.52 -26.89
C LYS A 31 11.25 24.32 -27.85
N GLY A 32 10.20 24.33 -28.68
CA GLY A 32 10.11 23.53 -29.90
C GLY A 32 10.21 24.45 -31.11
N GLY A 33 11.10 24.13 -32.04
CA GLY A 33 11.30 24.88 -33.29
C GLY A 33 10.01 25.01 -34.11
N GLN A 34 9.94 26.06 -34.93
CA GLN A 34 8.86 26.29 -35.87
C GLN A 34 8.73 25.12 -36.86
N PRO A 35 7.52 24.64 -37.19
CA PRO A 35 7.32 23.71 -38.29
C PRO A 35 7.55 24.42 -39.62
N ILE A 36 8.35 23.78 -40.47
CA ILE A 36 8.59 24.16 -41.87
C ILE A 36 7.28 23.96 -42.65
N ASN A 37 6.92 24.93 -43.50
CA ASN A 37 5.76 24.91 -44.40
C ASN A 37 5.84 23.76 -45.42
N GLY A 38 5.44 22.54 -45.02
CA GLY A 38 5.13 21.42 -45.90
C GLY A 38 3.83 20.76 -45.45
N GLU A 39 2.95 20.39 -46.40
CA GLU A 39 1.75 19.61 -46.10
C GLU A 39 2.16 18.29 -45.45
N ALA A 40 1.90 18.11 -44.15
CA ALA A 40 2.24 16.89 -43.45
C ALA A 40 1.24 15.78 -43.78
N GLU A 41 1.76 14.68 -44.33
CA GLU A 41 0.98 13.52 -44.76
C GLU A 41 0.76 12.53 -43.61
N PRO A 42 -0.42 11.89 -43.48
CA PRO A 42 -0.60 10.79 -42.53
C PRO A 42 0.33 9.63 -42.90
N VAL A 43 0.95 9.02 -41.89
CA VAL A 43 1.89 7.91 -42.10
C VAL A 43 1.22 6.59 -41.79
N ILE A 44 1.39 5.61 -42.67
CA ILE A 44 0.89 4.24 -42.51
C ILE A 44 2.06 3.28 -42.60
N ILE A 45 2.20 2.40 -41.61
CA ILE A 45 3.25 1.39 -41.56
C ILE A 45 2.60 0.01 -41.55
N GLY A 46 2.94 -0.82 -42.53
CA GLY A 46 2.40 -2.17 -42.63
C GLY A 46 2.70 -2.86 -43.95
N GLY A 47 1.98 -3.94 -44.23
CA GLY A 47 2.24 -4.81 -45.37
C GLY A 47 1.53 -4.42 -46.66
N MET A 48 2.25 -4.52 -47.78
CA MET A 48 1.65 -4.69 -49.10
C MET A 48 1.64 -6.18 -49.45
N VAL A 49 0.46 -6.75 -49.68
CA VAL A 49 0.27 -8.19 -49.86
C VAL A 49 -0.44 -8.45 -51.19
N LEU A 50 -0.08 -9.50 -51.92
CA LEU A 50 -0.86 -9.95 -53.07
C LEU A 50 -1.74 -11.14 -52.66
N ASP A 51 -3.06 -10.98 -52.73
CA ASP A 51 -4.01 -12.05 -52.47
C ASP A 51 -4.25 -12.86 -53.75
N ILE A 52 -4.18 -14.18 -53.66
CA ILE A 52 -4.44 -15.12 -54.74
C ILE A 52 -5.68 -15.92 -54.37
N HIS A 53 -6.80 -15.64 -55.02
CA HIS A 53 -8.04 -16.39 -54.81
C HIS A 53 -8.18 -17.49 -55.86
N ALA A 54 -8.10 -18.74 -55.43
CA ALA A 54 -8.34 -19.91 -56.25
C ALA A 54 -9.75 -20.45 -55.99
N THR A 55 -10.63 -20.44 -56.99
CA THR A 55 -11.99 -20.98 -56.90
C THR A 55 -12.13 -22.19 -57.82
N PRO A 56 -12.37 -23.40 -57.31
CA PRO A 56 -12.57 -24.58 -58.12
C PRO A 56 -13.94 -24.54 -58.81
N SER A 57 -14.01 -25.06 -60.04
CA SER A 57 -15.27 -25.09 -60.82
C SER A 57 -16.19 -26.24 -60.40
N MET A 58 -15.67 -27.19 -59.62
CA MET A 58 -16.35 -28.37 -59.09
C MET A 58 -15.79 -28.71 -57.70
N PRO A 59 -16.51 -29.48 -56.86
CA PRO A 59 -16.01 -29.83 -55.53
C PRO A 59 -14.66 -30.54 -55.61
N ALA A 60 -13.71 -30.12 -54.77
CA ALA A 60 -12.35 -30.65 -54.79
C ALA A 60 -12.34 -32.13 -54.36
N ASN A 61 -11.77 -33.01 -55.20
CA ASN A 61 -11.64 -34.42 -54.87
C ASN A 61 -10.22 -34.68 -54.31
N PRO A 62 -10.06 -35.21 -53.08
CA PRO A 62 -8.75 -35.36 -52.44
C PRO A 62 -7.75 -36.11 -53.31
N ARG A 63 -6.52 -35.60 -53.41
CA ARG A 63 -5.39 -36.14 -54.20
C ARG A 63 -5.54 -36.02 -55.73
N THR A 64 -6.40 -35.13 -56.22
CA THR A 64 -6.56 -34.85 -57.67
C THR A 64 -6.47 -33.35 -57.96
N THR A 65 -6.16 -32.97 -59.20
CA THR A 65 -6.20 -31.57 -59.66
C THR A 65 -7.63 -31.22 -60.10
N THR A 66 -8.17 -30.10 -59.59
CA THR A 66 -9.53 -29.65 -59.90
C THR A 66 -9.46 -28.39 -60.77
N PRO A 67 -10.12 -28.35 -61.95
CA PRO A 67 -10.13 -27.16 -62.80
C PRO A 67 -10.86 -26.00 -62.11
N GLY A 68 -10.31 -24.79 -62.18
CA GLY A 68 -10.79 -23.62 -61.44
C GLY A 68 -10.32 -22.30 -62.03
N LYS A 69 -10.71 -21.20 -61.39
CA LYS A 69 -10.25 -19.84 -61.72
C LYS A 69 -9.32 -19.33 -60.62
N VAL A 70 -8.20 -18.73 -61.01
CA VAL A 70 -7.29 -18.04 -60.10
C VAL A 70 -7.41 -16.53 -60.37
N ARG A 71 -7.65 -15.74 -59.33
CA ARG A 71 -7.74 -14.28 -59.39
C ARG A 71 -6.70 -13.66 -58.46
N TYR A 72 -5.88 -12.77 -59.00
CA TYR A 72 -4.95 -11.95 -58.23
C TYR A 72 -5.68 -10.68 -57.79
N VAL A 73 -5.65 -10.41 -56.49
CA VAL A 73 -6.32 -9.29 -55.84
C VAL A 73 -5.29 -8.54 -55.01
N LEU A 74 -5.34 -7.21 -55.07
CA LEU A 74 -4.44 -6.37 -54.28
C LEU A 74 -4.87 -6.46 -52.81
N GLY A 75 -3.96 -6.91 -51.96
CA GLY A 75 -4.18 -7.30 -50.56
C GLY A 75 -3.31 -6.53 -49.56
N GLY A 76 -3.52 -6.79 -48.27
CA GLY A 76 -2.84 -6.12 -47.16
C GLY A 76 -3.64 -4.94 -46.59
N VAL A 77 -3.86 -4.98 -45.27
CA VAL A 77 -4.70 -4.05 -44.51
C VAL A 77 -4.17 -2.63 -44.62
N ALA A 78 -2.91 -2.40 -44.28
CA ALA A 78 -2.29 -1.08 -44.37
C ALA A 78 -2.36 -0.48 -45.79
N ARG A 79 -2.15 -1.31 -46.83
CA ARG A 79 -2.25 -0.89 -48.24
C ARG A 79 -3.69 -0.56 -48.64
N ASN A 80 -4.68 -1.38 -48.27
CA ASN A 80 -6.10 -1.10 -48.50
C ASN A 80 -6.53 0.22 -47.82
N VAL A 81 -6.16 0.42 -46.56
CA VAL A 81 -6.48 1.62 -45.78
C VAL A 81 -5.90 2.86 -46.47
N ALA A 82 -4.64 2.82 -46.87
CA ALA A 82 -3.96 3.91 -47.54
C ALA A 82 -4.57 4.24 -48.92
N GLU A 83 -4.91 3.22 -49.71
CA GLU A 83 -5.58 3.38 -51.00
C GLU A 83 -6.97 4.00 -50.85
N CYS A 84 -7.73 3.57 -49.82
CA CYS A 84 -9.02 4.17 -49.47
C CYS A 84 -8.88 5.66 -49.13
N MET A 85 -7.88 6.02 -48.32
CA MET A 85 -7.58 7.41 -47.98
C MET A 85 -7.26 8.26 -49.22
N SER A 86 -6.43 7.73 -50.14
CA SER A 86 -6.10 8.37 -51.42
C SER A 86 -7.35 8.68 -52.24
N LYS A 87 -8.24 7.71 -52.41
CA LYS A 87 -9.47 7.86 -53.18
C LYS A 87 -10.51 8.79 -52.55
N LEU A 88 -10.38 9.09 -51.25
CA LEU A 88 -11.17 10.09 -50.53
C LEU A 88 -10.51 11.48 -50.49
N GLY A 89 -9.32 11.63 -51.09
CA GLY A 89 -8.63 12.91 -51.28
C GLY A 89 -7.52 13.19 -50.27
N THR A 90 -7.09 12.21 -49.46
CA THR A 90 -5.95 12.34 -48.55
C THR A 90 -4.75 11.56 -49.08
N LYS A 91 -3.54 12.12 -49.09
CA LYS A 91 -2.33 11.41 -49.56
C LYS A 91 -1.55 10.81 -48.37
N PRO A 92 -1.67 9.51 -48.08
CA PRO A 92 -0.86 8.89 -47.05
C PRO A 92 0.55 8.55 -47.53
N TYR A 93 1.51 8.70 -46.62
CA TYR A 93 2.87 8.22 -46.78
C TYR A 93 2.99 6.80 -46.23
N MET A 94 3.29 5.83 -47.10
CA MET A 94 3.34 4.41 -46.73
C MET A 94 4.78 3.95 -46.50
N ILE A 95 5.03 3.34 -45.35
CA ILE A 95 6.26 2.62 -45.03
C ILE A 95 5.98 1.12 -45.15
N SER A 96 6.61 0.48 -46.15
CA SER A 96 6.39 -0.94 -46.47
C SER A 96 7.63 -1.57 -47.10
N ALA A 97 7.61 -2.88 -47.32
CA ALA A 97 8.62 -3.61 -48.06
C ALA A 97 7.95 -4.52 -49.10
N VAL A 98 8.52 -4.60 -50.30
CA VAL A 98 8.14 -5.55 -51.35
C VAL A 98 9.38 -6.07 -52.09
N GLY A 99 9.25 -7.25 -52.69
CA GLY A 99 10.29 -7.86 -53.51
C GLY A 99 10.38 -7.31 -54.92
N LEU A 100 11.51 -7.58 -55.57
CA LEU A 100 11.69 -7.40 -57.03
C LEU A 100 11.13 -8.60 -57.81
N ASP A 101 9.91 -9.02 -57.47
CA ASP A 101 9.20 -10.14 -58.10
C ASP A 101 7.92 -9.66 -58.81
N MET A 102 7.22 -10.58 -59.47
CA MET A 102 5.97 -10.24 -60.19
C MET A 102 4.95 -9.57 -59.25
N ALA A 103 4.81 -10.08 -58.03
CA ALA A 103 3.81 -9.60 -57.08
C ALA A 103 4.12 -8.18 -56.61
N GLY A 104 5.38 -7.90 -56.26
CA GLY A 104 5.84 -6.58 -55.85
C GLY A 104 5.71 -5.57 -56.99
N ASN A 105 6.05 -5.95 -58.22
CA ASN A 105 5.87 -5.10 -59.39
C ASN A 105 4.40 -4.77 -59.66
N LEU A 106 3.49 -5.74 -59.56
CA LEU A 106 2.05 -5.54 -59.71
C LEU A 106 1.49 -4.57 -58.65
N LEU A 107 1.88 -4.75 -57.39
CA LEU A 107 1.46 -3.88 -56.28
C LEU A 107 1.97 -2.46 -56.46
N ILE A 108 3.24 -2.29 -56.82
CA ILE A 108 3.85 -0.97 -57.04
C ILE A 108 3.28 -0.27 -58.27
N GLN A 109 2.97 -0.99 -59.35
CA GLN A 109 2.39 -0.39 -60.55
C GLN A 109 1.01 0.21 -60.24
N HIS A 110 0.17 -0.51 -59.50
CA HIS A 110 -1.13 0.00 -59.06
C HIS A 110 -1.01 1.11 -58.02
N TRP A 111 -0.03 1.01 -57.12
CA TRP A 111 0.22 2.06 -56.14
C TRP A 111 0.61 3.39 -56.79
N LYS A 112 1.47 3.33 -57.83
CA LYS A 112 1.84 4.50 -58.63
C LYS A 112 0.66 5.06 -59.44
N SER A 113 -0.20 4.20 -59.99
CA SER A 113 -1.38 4.67 -60.74
C SER A 113 -2.39 5.37 -59.84
N ALA A 114 -2.41 5.07 -58.55
CA ALA A 114 -3.16 5.79 -57.52
C ALA A 114 -2.52 7.12 -57.08
N GLY A 115 -1.39 7.51 -57.68
CA GLY A 115 -0.71 8.79 -57.41
C GLY A 115 0.03 8.86 -56.07
N LEU A 116 0.34 7.71 -55.45
CA LEU A 116 0.96 7.63 -54.13
C LEU A 116 2.48 7.46 -54.21
N SER A 117 3.19 8.06 -53.24
CA SER A 117 4.66 7.98 -53.16
C SER A 117 5.13 6.55 -52.91
N THR A 118 6.28 6.20 -53.50
CA THR A 118 6.95 4.92 -53.25
C THR A 118 8.24 5.07 -52.44
N GLU A 119 8.54 6.27 -51.92
CA GLU A 119 9.80 6.55 -51.21
C GLU A 119 9.94 5.76 -49.91
N GLY A 120 8.84 5.58 -49.17
CA GLY A 120 8.80 4.74 -47.96
C GLY A 120 8.75 3.24 -48.24
N ILE A 121 8.72 2.80 -49.51
CA ILE A 121 8.58 1.40 -49.87
C ILE A 121 9.93 0.80 -50.26
N ARG A 122 10.48 -0.04 -49.38
CA ARG A 122 11.72 -0.79 -49.62
C ARG A 122 11.51 -1.80 -50.75
N LYS A 123 12.39 -1.76 -51.76
CA LYS A 123 12.38 -2.68 -52.92
C LYS A 123 13.76 -3.28 -53.12
N GLN A 124 13.89 -4.57 -52.85
CA GLN A 124 15.18 -5.27 -52.91
C GLN A 124 15.00 -6.68 -53.45
N GLN A 125 16.09 -7.27 -53.93
CA GLN A 125 16.10 -8.60 -54.55
C GLN A 125 15.93 -9.73 -53.52
N ASP A 126 16.35 -9.49 -52.29
CA ASP A 126 16.29 -10.46 -51.18
C ASP A 126 14.94 -10.47 -50.44
N VAL A 127 14.05 -9.50 -50.75
CA VAL A 127 12.70 -9.46 -50.19
C VAL A 127 11.80 -10.31 -51.07
N VAL A 128 11.10 -11.29 -50.49
CA VAL A 128 10.01 -11.99 -51.17
C VAL A 128 8.71 -11.21 -50.88
N THR A 129 7.99 -10.78 -51.91
CA THR A 129 6.75 -10.02 -51.69
C THR A 129 5.74 -10.88 -50.93
N PRO A 130 5.09 -10.35 -49.88
CA PRO A 130 4.05 -11.08 -49.17
C PRO A 130 2.89 -11.53 -50.07
N VAL A 131 2.49 -12.80 -49.95
CA VAL A 131 1.41 -13.40 -50.74
C VAL A 131 0.47 -14.20 -49.83
N VAL A 132 -0.84 -14.06 -50.04
CA VAL A 132 -1.85 -14.87 -49.36
C VAL A 132 -2.65 -15.65 -50.39
N CYS A 133 -2.55 -16.97 -50.37
CA CYS A 133 -3.30 -17.85 -51.25
C CYS A 133 -4.56 -18.35 -50.54
N ASN A 134 -5.71 -17.84 -50.97
CA ASN A 134 -7.05 -18.22 -50.51
C ASN A 134 -7.65 -19.25 -51.47
N ILE A 135 -7.87 -20.46 -50.99
CA ILE A 135 -8.58 -21.53 -51.70
C ILE A 135 -10.05 -21.44 -51.28
N LEU A 136 -10.90 -21.04 -52.21
CA LEU A 136 -12.35 -21.00 -52.02
C LEU A 136 -12.98 -22.35 -52.40
N ASP A 137 -14.17 -22.66 -51.91
CA ASP A 137 -14.96 -23.80 -52.37
C ASP A 137 -15.81 -23.44 -53.61
N VAL A 138 -16.65 -24.37 -54.07
CA VAL A 138 -17.55 -24.13 -55.23
C VAL A 138 -18.62 -23.07 -54.97
N ASN A 139 -18.90 -22.78 -53.71
CA ASN A 139 -19.88 -21.78 -53.28
C ASN A 139 -19.21 -20.40 -53.09
N GLY A 140 -17.88 -20.32 -53.23
CA GLY A 140 -17.11 -19.11 -53.02
C GLY A 140 -16.73 -18.84 -51.55
N GLU A 141 -16.94 -19.81 -50.66
CA GLU A 141 -16.54 -19.73 -49.25
C GLU A 141 -15.09 -20.13 -49.06
N LEU A 142 -14.39 -19.59 -48.06
CA LEU A 142 -12.97 -19.91 -47.81
C LEU A 142 -12.81 -21.34 -47.29
N ALA A 143 -12.20 -22.21 -48.08
CA ALA A 143 -11.90 -23.60 -47.71
C ALA A 143 -10.53 -23.74 -47.02
N ALA A 144 -9.51 -23.01 -47.50
CA ALA A 144 -8.18 -22.96 -46.90
C ALA A 144 -7.46 -21.65 -47.26
N ALA A 145 -6.51 -21.22 -46.42
CA ALA A 145 -5.65 -20.08 -46.73
C ALA A 145 -4.19 -20.39 -46.33
N VAL A 146 -3.24 -19.99 -47.16
CA VAL A 146 -1.80 -20.06 -46.88
C VAL A 146 -1.22 -18.66 -47.08
N ALA A 147 -0.65 -18.09 -46.03
CA ALA A 147 -0.05 -16.76 -46.04
C ALA A 147 1.46 -16.86 -45.87
N SER A 148 2.23 -16.28 -46.80
CA SER A 148 3.65 -15.97 -46.61
C SER A 148 3.77 -14.47 -46.44
N VAL A 149 3.97 -14.05 -45.20
CA VAL A 149 4.02 -12.63 -44.78
C VAL A 149 5.25 -12.32 -43.95
N GLU A 150 6.19 -13.27 -43.87
CA GLU A 150 7.42 -13.19 -43.06
C GLU A 150 8.27 -11.97 -43.43
N ALA A 151 8.26 -11.59 -44.71
CA ALA A 151 9.00 -10.45 -45.22
C ALA A 151 8.59 -9.11 -44.54
N ILE A 152 7.36 -8.99 -44.04
CA ILE A 152 6.92 -7.79 -43.31
C ILE A 152 7.62 -7.72 -41.95
N GLU A 153 7.80 -8.85 -41.29
CA GLU A 153 8.46 -8.92 -39.97
C GLU A 153 9.98 -8.82 -40.09
N GLU A 154 10.56 -9.36 -41.17
CA GLU A 154 12.00 -9.39 -41.41
C GLU A 154 12.55 -8.06 -41.92
N PHE A 155 11.83 -7.36 -42.80
CA PHE A 155 12.37 -6.20 -43.52
C PHE A 155 11.87 -4.83 -43.05
N LEU A 156 10.75 -4.77 -42.32
CA LEU A 156 10.31 -3.55 -41.62
C LEU A 156 10.90 -3.49 -40.23
N THR A 157 12.24 -3.42 -40.16
CA THR A 157 12.97 -3.39 -38.88
C THR A 157 12.89 -2.02 -38.21
N PRO A 158 13.17 -1.91 -36.90
CA PRO A 158 13.30 -0.63 -36.21
C PRO A 158 14.23 0.35 -36.93
N GLU A 159 15.35 -0.13 -37.47
CA GLU A 159 16.35 0.69 -38.18
C GLU A 159 15.78 1.27 -39.48
N TRP A 160 14.95 0.50 -40.20
CA TRP A 160 14.28 0.98 -41.41
C TRP A 160 13.25 2.05 -41.07
N ILE A 161 12.43 1.81 -40.04
CA ILE A 161 11.40 2.78 -39.59
C ILE A 161 12.06 4.08 -39.11
N GLN A 162 13.19 4.00 -38.42
CA GLN A 162 13.93 5.15 -37.90
C GLN A 162 14.35 6.15 -39.00
N GLN A 163 14.58 5.69 -40.24
CA GLN A 163 14.94 6.56 -41.36
C GLN A 163 13.82 7.55 -41.71
N PHE A 164 12.57 7.20 -41.40
CA PHE A 164 11.40 8.03 -41.65
C PHE A 164 10.90 8.74 -40.39
N LYS A 165 11.79 8.92 -39.39
CA LYS A 165 11.46 9.64 -38.15
C LYS A 165 10.84 10.99 -38.43
N ASP A 166 11.39 11.77 -39.36
CA ASP A 166 10.88 13.12 -39.67
C ASP A 166 9.46 13.09 -40.26
N ASN A 167 9.16 12.10 -41.12
CA ASN A 167 7.80 11.89 -41.63
C ASN A 167 6.84 11.52 -40.49
N ILE A 168 7.23 10.60 -39.60
CA ILE A 168 6.38 10.18 -38.47
C ILE A 168 6.17 11.35 -37.49
N CYS A 169 7.21 12.12 -37.18
CA CYS A 169 7.16 13.22 -36.22
C CYS A 169 6.31 14.42 -36.69
N THR A 170 6.11 14.56 -38.00
CA THR A 170 5.30 15.63 -38.60
C THR A 170 3.89 15.19 -38.96
N ALA A 171 3.63 13.88 -39.04
CA ALA A 171 2.35 13.32 -39.45
C ALA A 171 1.16 13.79 -38.58
N PRO A 172 -0.03 14.02 -39.16
CA PRO A 172 -1.24 14.30 -38.39
C PRO A 172 -1.69 13.09 -37.57
N ILE A 173 -1.44 11.87 -38.07
CA ILE A 173 -1.73 10.60 -37.41
C ILE A 173 -0.81 9.51 -37.97
N LEU A 174 -0.39 8.58 -37.09
CA LEU A 174 0.34 7.37 -37.47
C LEU A 174 -0.60 6.17 -37.35
N MET A 175 -0.76 5.39 -38.42
CA MET A 175 -1.40 4.08 -38.36
C MET A 175 -0.34 2.98 -38.41
N VAL A 176 -0.42 2.04 -37.47
CA VAL A 176 0.42 0.84 -37.44
C VAL A 176 -0.45 -0.41 -37.58
N ASP A 177 -0.04 -1.26 -38.50
CA ASP A 177 -0.59 -2.58 -38.70
C ASP A 177 0.04 -3.57 -37.69
N ALA A 178 -0.78 -4.38 -37.00
CA ALA A 178 -0.32 -5.40 -36.06
C ALA A 178 0.52 -6.52 -36.70
N ASN A 179 0.66 -6.53 -38.02
CA ASN A 179 1.54 -7.42 -38.77
C ASN A 179 3.03 -7.12 -38.58
N LEU A 180 3.39 -5.95 -38.04
CA LEU A 180 4.76 -5.60 -37.66
C LEU A 180 5.29 -6.49 -36.54
N SER A 181 6.60 -6.77 -36.54
CA SER A 181 7.26 -7.44 -35.43
C SER A 181 7.14 -6.60 -34.14
N PRO A 182 7.16 -7.20 -32.94
CA PRO A 182 7.02 -6.45 -31.69
C PRO A 182 8.02 -5.30 -31.54
N LEU A 183 9.26 -5.49 -32.00
CA LEU A 183 10.31 -4.46 -31.97
C LEU A 183 10.00 -3.30 -32.94
N ALA A 184 9.58 -3.61 -34.17
CA ALA A 184 9.21 -2.62 -35.16
C ALA A 184 7.97 -1.81 -34.74
N LEU A 185 7.00 -2.50 -34.14
CA LEU A 185 5.79 -1.90 -33.59
C LEU A 185 6.11 -0.95 -32.44
N GLU A 186 6.98 -1.36 -31.50
CA GLU A 186 7.41 -0.51 -30.39
C GLU A 186 8.21 0.71 -30.88
N ALA A 187 9.16 0.53 -31.81
CA ALA A 187 9.93 1.63 -32.39
C ALA A 187 9.03 2.66 -33.09
N SER A 188 8.07 2.20 -33.91
CA SER A 188 7.08 3.06 -34.58
C SER A 188 6.28 3.89 -33.58
N CYS A 189 5.74 3.22 -32.55
CA CYS A 189 4.92 3.86 -31.53
C CYS A 189 5.73 4.84 -30.65
N GLN A 190 6.99 4.52 -30.37
CA GLN A 190 7.87 5.36 -29.57
C GLN A 190 8.23 6.65 -30.30
N ILE A 191 8.57 6.59 -31.60
CA ILE A 191 8.84 7.78 -32.41
C ILE A 191 7.62 8.72 -32.43
N ALA A 192 6.42 8.16 -32.61
CA ALA A 192 5.18 8.94 -32.56
C ALA A 192 4.94 9.55 -31.18
N ALA A 193 5.16 8.79 -30.09
CA ALA A 193 4.98 9.26 -28.72
C ALA A 193 5.93 10.43 -28.38
N GLU A 194 7.21 10.39 -28.81
CA GLU A 194 8.19 11.47 -28.63
C GLU A 194 7.72 12.81 -29.22
N SER A 195 6.98 12.75 -30.34
CA SER A 195 6.45 13.93 -31.03
C SER A 195 4.97 14.18 -30.78
N ASN A 196 4.38 13.42 -29.85
CA ASN A 196 2.99 13.53 -29.43
C ASN A 196 1.98 13.30 -30.56
N ILE A 197 2.33 12.43 -31.52
CA ILE A 197 1.51 12.04 -32.67
C ILE A 197 0.55 10.92 -32.25
N PRO A 198 -0.76 11.04 -32.57
CA PRO A 198 -1.72 9.98 -32.24
C PRO A 198 -1.42 8.72 -33.04
N VAL A 199 -1.43 7.58 -32.35
CA VAL A 199 -1.20 6.25 -32.94
C VAL A 199 -2.52 5.49 -33.05
N TRP A 200 -2.85 5.08 -34.27
CA TRP A 200 -3.96 4.18 -34.60
C TRP A 200 -3.42 2.75 -34.77
N PHE A 201 -3.82 1.85 -33.90
CA PHE A 201 -3.42 0.44 -33.94
C PHE A 201 -4.51 -0.40 -34.63
N GLU A 202 -4.17 -1.01 -35.76
CA GLU A 202 -5.08 -1.86 -36.52
C GLU A 202 -4.70 -3.35 -36.37
N PRO A 203 -5.53 -4.15 -35.69
CA PRO A 203 -5.36 -5.61 -35.68
C PRO A 203 -5.57 -6.21 -37.06
N VAL A 204 -4.85 -7.29 -37.37
CA VAL A 204 -5.02 -8.05 -38.64
C VAL A 204 -5.42 -9.50 -38.45
N SER A 205 -5.36 -9.97 -37.21
CA SER A 205 -5.84 -11.28 -36.79
C SER A 205 -5.94 -11.34 -35.27
N VAL A 206 -6.72 -12.30 -34.77
CA VAL A 206 -6.84 -12.60 -33.33
C VAL A 206 -5.46 -12.86 -32.71
N SER A 207 -4.57 -13.60 -33.39
CA SER A 207 -3.22 -13.88 -32.88
C SER A 207 -2.33 -12.64 -32.82
N LYS A 208 -2.35 -11.80 -33.86
CA LYS A 208 -1.51 -10.60 -33.95
C LYS A 208 -2.03 -9.44 -33.11
N SER A 209 -3.34 -9.39 -32.85
CA SER A 209 -3.96 -8.40 -31.96
C SER A 209 -3.34 -8.38 -30.56
N ARG A 210 -2.87 -9.55 -30.06
CA ARG A 210 -2.21 -9.69 -28.74
C ARG A 210 -0.92 -8.88 -28.63
N ARG A 211 -0.30 -8.49 -29.75
CA ARG A 211 0.91 -7.64 -29.78
C ARG A 211 0.66 -6.25 -29.17
N ILE A 212 -0.59 -5.83 -29.02
CA ILE A 212 -0.90 -4.56 -28.34
C ILE A 212 -0.35 -4.51 -26.90
N ALA A 213 -0.15 -5.66 -26.24
CA ALA A 213 0.34 -5.71 -24.87
C ALA A 213 1.69 -5.00 -24.66
N SER A 214 2.58 -4.98 -25.67
CA SER A 214 3.87 -4.28 -25.59
C SER A 214 3.77 -2.76 -25.85
N VAL A 215 2.74 -2.31 -26.58
CA VAL A 215 2.65 -0.92 -27.07
C VAL A 215 1.43 -0.15 -26.57
N ALA A 216 0.55 -0.73 -25.76
CA ALA A 216 -0.70 -0.11 -25.30
C ALA A 216 -0.53 1.29 -24.68
N LYS A 217 0.60 1.54 -24.00
CA LYS A 217 0.96 2.86 -23.44
C LYS A 217 1.12 3.98 -24.48
N TYR A 218 1.39 3.63 -25.73
CA TYR A 218 1.62 4.58 -26.83
C TYR A 218 0.40 4.69 -27.77
N VAL A 219 -0.49 3.69 -27.77
CA VAL A 219 -1.65 3.62 -28.67
C VAL A 219 -2.73 4.60 -28.24
N SER A 220 -3.18 5.43 -29.18
CA SER A 220 -4.28 6.38 -28.96
C SER A 220 -5.64 5.79 -29.30
N ILE A 221 -5.73 5.09 -30.44
CA ILE A 221 -6.98 4.52 -30.97
C ILE A 221 -6.71 3.08 -31.40
N ALA A 222 -7.64 2.17 -31.16
CA ALA A 222 -7.61 0.81 -31.69
C ALA A 222 -8.96 0.43 -32.29
N SER A 223 -8.96 -0.36 -33.38
CA SER A 223 -10.17 -0.80 -34.10
C SER A 223 -10.31 -2.32 -34.24
N PRO A 224 -10.44 -3.05 -33.13
CA PRO A 224 -10.65 -4.49 -33.19
C PRO A 224 -12.06 -4.86 -33.69
N ASN A 225 -12.21 -6.08 -34.21
CA ASN A 225 -13.50 -6.80 -34.17
C ASN A 225 -13.74 -7.46 -32.80
N GLU A 226 -14.87 -8.16 -32.62
CA GLU A 226 -15.21 -8.74 -31.32
C GLU A 226 -14.17 -9.76 -30.81
N ASP A 227 -13.68 -10.64 -31.68
CA ASP A 227 -12.74 -11.70 -31.31
C ASP A 227 -11.33 -11.13 -31.01
N GLU A 228 -10.90 -10.14 -31.78
CA GLU A 228 -9.65 -9.40 -31.55
C GLU A 228 -9.70 -8.61 -30.25
N LEU A 229 -10.82 -7.96 -29.94
CA LEU A 229 -10.99 -7.23 -28.69
C LEU A 229 -10.78 -8.14 -27.48
N ILE A 230 -11.37 -9.34 -27.51
CA ILE A 230 -11.21 -10.33 -26.44
C ILE A 230 -9.76 -10.80 -26.34
N ALA A 231 -9.09 -11.07 -27.46
CA ALA A 231 -7.68 -11.46 -27.47
C ALA A 231 -6.76 -10.34 -26.95
N MET A 232 -7.01 -9.09 -27.32
CA MET A 232 -6.29 -7.92 -26.83
C MET A 232 -6.49 -7.72 -25.33
N ALA A 233 -7.73 -7.83 -24.84
CA ALA A 233 -8.06 -7.69 -23.43
C ALA A 233 -7.39 -8.79 -22.60
N ASN A 234 -7.46 -10.05 -23.04
CA ASN A 234 -6.77 -11.18 -22.38
C ASN A 234 -5.25 -11.03 -22.36
N ALA A 235 -4.66 -10.48 -23.44
CA ALA A 235 -3.22 -10.19 -23.48
C ALA A 235 -2.84 -9.10 -22.46
N LEU A 236 -3.70 -8.07 -22.28
CA LEU A 236 -3.48 -6.98 -21.32
C LEU A 236 -3.77 -7.34 -19.85
N SER A 237 -4.57 -8.38 -19.60
CA SER A 237 -4.84 -8.91 -18.25
C SER A 237 -3.88 -10.01 -17.82
N CYS A 238 -2.97 -10.46 -18.69
CA CYS A 238 -2.05 -11.60 -18.44
C CYS A 238 -2.78 -12.90 -18.03
N ALA A 239 -4.07 -13.01 -18.35
CA ALA A 239 -4.94 -14.14 -17.99
C ALA A 239 -6.12 -14.21 -18.97
N ASN A 240 -6.65 -15.41 -19.22
CA ASN A 240 -7.84 -15.64 -20.06
C ASN A 240 -9.13 -15.33 -19.28
N VAL A 241 -9.31 -14.06 -18.92
CA VAL A 241 -10.43 -13.57 -18.10
C VAL A 241 -11.71 -13.41 -18.92
N PHE A 242 -11.58 -13.09 -20.20
CA PHE A 242 -12.71 -12.81 -21.09
C PHE A 242 -12.97 -13.99 -22.04
N PRO A 243 -14.17 -14.61 -22.01
CA PRO A 243 -14.50 -15.73 -22.87
C PRO A 243 -14.75 -15.29 -24.33
N PRO A 244 -14.53 -16.17 -25.32
CA PRO A 244 -14.89 -15.91 -26.72
C PRO A 244 -16.41 -15.81 -26.89
N ILE A 245 -16.86 -15.09 -27.93
CA ILE A 245 -18.29 -14.88 -28.17
C ILE A 245 -18.87 -16.03 -29.00
N GLU A 246 -19.92 -16.66 -28.49
CA GLU A 246 -20.65 -17.70 -29.22
C GLU A 246 -21.46 -17.09 -30.38
N ARG A 247 -21.06 -17.39 -31.63
CA ARG A 247 -21.64 -16.84 -32.88
C ARG A 247 -23.06 -17.33 -33.24
N GLY A 248 -23.78 -17.99 -32.32
CA GLY A 248 -25.11 -18.57 -32.58
C GLY A 248 -26.32 -17.72 -32.14
N ASN A 249 -26.11 -16.73 -31.27
CA ASN A 249 -27.20 -15.95 -30.66
C ASN A 249 -27.27 -14.54 -31.27
N LYS A 250 -28.44 -14.13 -31.79
CA LYS A 250 -28.69 -12.74 -32.18
C LYS A 250 -28.79 -11.86 -30.93
N TYR A 251 -27.79 -11.02 -30.69
CA TYR A 251 -27.79 -10.04 -29.62
C TYR A 251 -28.35 -8.70 -30.12
N SER A 252 -29.06 -7.95 -29.27
CA SER A 252 -29.26 -6.52 -29.53
C SER A 252 -27.95 -5.77 -29.32
N ALA A 253 -27.77 -4.62 -29.96
CA ALA A 253 -26.59 -3.76 -29.80
C ALA A 253 -26.28 -3.46 -28.32
N GLU A 254 -27.29 -3.17 -27.51
CA GLU A 254 -27.13 -2.92 -26.08
C GLU A 254 -26.64 -4.17 -25.33
N SER A 255 -27.20 -5.35 -25.63
CA SER A 255 -26.81 -6.60 -24.96
C SER A 255 -25.40 -7.04 -25.34
N LEU A 256 -25.02 -6.87 -26.62
CA LEU A 256 -23.67 -7.14 -27.10
C LEU A 256 -22.66 -6.18 -26.46
N PHE A 257 -23.02 -4.89 -26.38
CA PHE A 257 -22.21 -3.91 -25.68
C PHE A 257 -22.00 -4.27 -24.21
N GLN A 258 -23.03 -4.68 -23.46
CA GLN A 258 -22.84 -5.07 -22.05
C GLN A 258 -21.89 -6.28 -21.89
N LYS A 259 -21.90 -7.23 -22.83
CA LYS A 259 -20.97 -8.36 -22.82
C LYS A 259 -19.53 -7.94 -23.10
N LEU A 260 -19.33 -7.05 -24.07
CA LEU A 260 -18.00 -6.60 -24.50
C LEU A 260 -17.41 -5.49 -23.62
N LYS A 261 -18.27 -4.77 -22.88
CA LYS A 261 -17.92 -3.62 -22.06
C LYS A 261 -16.75 -3.86 -21.09
N PRO A 262 -16.63 -5.00 -20.37
CA PRO A 262 -15.48 -5.25 -19.51
C PRO A 262 -14.14 -5.27 -20.27
N ALA A 263 -14.11 -5.89 -21.45
CA ALA A 263 -12.92 -5.92 -22.31
C ALA A 263 -12.61 -4.52 -22.87
N ILE A 264 -13.63 -3.78 -23.34
CA ILE A 264 -13.49 -2.40 -23.81
C ILE A 264 -12.92 -1.51 -22.69
N TRP A 265 -13.44 -1.65 -21.47
CA TRP A 265 -13.00 -0.84 -20.34
C TRP A 265 -11.55 -1.12 -19.96
N LEU A 266 -11.12 -2.39 -19.99
CA LEU A 266 -9.73 -2.74 -19.70
C LEU A 266 -8.75 -2.06 -20.68
N LEU A 267 -9.07 -2.05 -21.97
CA LEU A 267 -8.25 -1.34 -22.97
C LEU A 267 -8.15 0.15 -22.65
N LEU A 268 -9.28 0.79 -22.28
CA LEU A 268 -9.32 2.21 -21.91
C LEU A 268 -8.57 2.51 -20.60
N GLU A 269 -8.58 1.61 -19.63
CA GLU A 269 -7.79 1.75 -18.39
C GLU A 269 -6.29 1.59 -18.62
N LYS A 270 -5.88 0.80 -19.61
CA LYS A 270 -4.47 0.57 -19.97
C LYS A 270 -3.86 1.69 -20.82
N GLY A 271 -4.58 2.79 -21.04
CA GLY A 271 -4.06 4.02 -21.66
C GLY A 271 -4.57 4.29 -23.08
N ILE A 272 -5.28 3.35 -23.70
CA ILE A 272 -5.91 3.56 -25.00
C ILE A 272 -7.04 4.57 -24.83
N ARG A 273 -7.07 5.63 -25.64
CA ARG A 273 -8.03 6.72 -25.45
C ARG A 273 -9.40 6.40 -26.02
N MET A 274 -9.41 5.61 -27.10
CA MET A 274 -10.62 5.30 -27.85
C MET A 274 -10.56 3.91 -28.48
N VAL A 275 -11.70 3.22 -28.46
CA VAL A 275 -11.89 1.92 -29.10
C VAL A 275 -13.00 2.05 -30.13
N VAL A 276 -12.69 1.75 -31.40
CA VAL A 276 -13.62 1.70 -32.53
C VAL A 276 -13.91 0.25 -32.86
N LEU A 277 -14.81 -0.37 -32.10
CA LEU A 277 -15.09 -1.81 -32.18
C LEU A 277 -16.04 -2.10 -33.36
N THR A 278 -15.61 -2.95 -34.28
CA THR A 278 -16.39 -3.37 -35.45
C THR A 278 -17.28 -4.58 -35.13
N LEU A 279 -18.53 -4.56 -35.60
CA LEU A 279 -19.56 -5.59 -35.31
C LEU A 279 -20.14 -6.20 -36.60
N GLY A 280 -19.39 -6.11 -37.71
CA GLY A 280 -19.87 -6.55 -39.02
C GLY A 280 -21.18 -5.88 -39.45
N SER A 281 -22.22 -6.69 -39.70
CA SER A 281 -23.55 -6.22 -40.11
C SER A 281 -24.29 -5.41 -39.05
N ASP A 282 -23.86 -5.48 -37.79
CA ASP A 282 -24.49 -4.76 -36.68
C ASP A 282 -23.90 -3.35 -36.49
N GLY A 283 -22.86 -2.98 -37.25
CA GLY A 283 -22.29 -1.63 -37.27
C GLY A 283 -21.02 -1.48 -36.42
N VAL A 284 -20.90 -0.38 -35.68
CA VAL A 284 -19.68 0.00 -34.95
C VAL A 284 -20.02 0.55 -33.56
N PHE A 285 -19.27 0.15 -32.53
CA PHE A 285 -19.23 0.85 -31.25
C PHE A 285 -18.03 1.78 -31.18
N LEU A 286 -18.29 3.05 -30.89
CA LEU A 286 -17.28 4.06 -30.57
C LEU A 286 -17.26 4.30 -29.07
N CYS A 287 -16.15 3.94 -28.41
CA CYS A 287 -16.02 4.00 -26.96
C CYS A 287 -14.83 4.88 -26.53
N SER A 288 -15.00 5.73 -25.53
CA SER A 288 -13.92 6.58 -24.97
C SER A 288 -14.10 6.85 -23.47
N ARG A 289 -13.04 7.33 -22.81
CA ARG A 289 -13.09 7.84 -21.43
C ARG A 289 -13.30 9.36 -21.44
N GLY A 290 -14.42 9.86 -20.94
CA GLY A 290 -14.68 11.30 -20.72
C GLY A 290 -15.49 12.03 -21.81
N GLY A 291 -16.37 11.35 -22.55
CA GLY A 291 -17.25 11.97 -23.56
C GLY A 291 -16.60 12.12 -24.95
N PRO A 292 -17.37 12.58 -25.96
CA PRO A 292 -16.91 12.78 -27.33
C PRO A 292 -16.13 14.09 -27.51
N THR A 293 -16.20 15.01 -26.54
CA THR A 293 -15.45 16.28 -26.55
C THR A 293 -14.00 16.01 -26.21
N VAL A 294 -13.27 15.51 -27.20
CA VAL A 294 -11.82 15.66 -27.30
C VAL A 294 -11.51 17.15 -27.35
N LYS A 295 -11.39 17.79 -26.18
CA LYS A 295 -10.82 19.13 -26.08
C LYS A 295 -9.62 19.12 -25.13
N ARG A 296 -8.48 19.51 -25.74
CA ARG A 296 -7.28 20.13 -25.14
C ARG A 296 -6.08 19.27 -24.73
N ALA A 297 -5.63 18.32 -25.56
CA ALA A 297 -4.20 17.97 -25.48
C ALA A 297 -3.53 17.74 -26.84
N ASN A 298 -4.01 16.86 -27.74
CA ASN A 298 -3.16 16.43 -28.88
C ASN A 298 -3.79 16.49 -30.28
N LEU A 299 -5.11 16.52 -30.41
CA LEU A 299 -5.78 16.59 -31.73
C LEU A 299 -5.95 18.04 -32.24
N GLU A 300 -5.55 19.05 -31.45
CA GLU A 300 -5.55 20.46 -31.89
C GLU A 300 -4.50 20.76 -32.97
N ARG A 301 -3.42 19.95 -33.08
CA ARG A 301 -2.47 20.03 -34.21
C ARG A 301 -3.11 19.67 -35.56
N ILE A 302 -4.14 18.83 -35.58
CA ILE A 302 -4.82 18.42 -36.81
C ILE A 302 -5.65 19.57 -37.41
N LYS A 303 -6.08 20.55 -36.59
CA LYS A 303 -6.87 21.71 -37.06
C LYS A 303 -6.13 22.65 -38.02
N ALA A 304 -4.83 22.44 -38.26
CA ALA A 304 -4.06 23.20 -39.23
C ALA A 304 -4.06 22.58 -40.64
N PHE A 305 -4.57 21.35 -40.82
CA PHE A 305 -4.58 20.67 -42.13
C PHE A 305 -5.91 20.90 -42.85
N ASP A 306 -5.84 21.73 -43.90
CA ASP A 306 -6.83 21.98 -44.96
C ASP A 306 -8.32 21.75 -44.64
N SER A 307 -8.85 22.50 -43.66
CA SER A 307 -10.31 22.61 -43.39
C SER A 307 -11.16 23.13 -44.57
N SER A 308 -10.53 23.34 -45.74
CA SER A 308 -11.15 23.73 -47.02
C SER A 308 -11.41 22.56 -47.98
N GLY A 309 -11.02 21.32 -47.64
CA GLY A 309 -11.16 20.14 -48.48
C GLY A 309 -12.62 19.81 -48.87
N GLN A 310 -12.80 19.23 -50.06
CA GLN A 310 -14.14 18.90 -50.60
C GLN A 310 -14.89 17.88 -49.71
N LEU A 311 -14.20 16.89 -49.15
CA LEU A 311 -14.78 15.92 -48.21
C LEU A 311 -15.29 16.62 -46.93
N TYR A 312 -14.48 17.50 -46.33
CA TYR A 312 -14.88 18.28 -45.14
C TYR A 312 -16.13 19.11 -45.38
N LYS A 313 -16.19 19.83 -46.51
CA LYS A 313 -17.33 20.68 -46.89
C LYS A 313 -18.62 19.90 -47.04
N VAL A 314 -18.60 18.81 -47.81
CA VAL A 314 -19.80 18.02 -48.14
C VAL A 314 -20.30 17.23 -46.92
N VAL A 315 -19.40 16.76 -46.05
CA VAL A 315 -19.80 16.04 -44.83
C VAL A 315 -20.30 17.02 -43.76
N THR A 316 -19.65 18.17 -43.54
CA THR A 316 -20.09 19.14 -42.52
C THR A 316 -21.44 19.78 -42.85
N SER A 317 -21.76 19.95 -44.15
CA SER A 317 -23.10 20.39 -44.57
C SER A 317 -24.19 19.35 -44.32
N SER A 318 -23.82 18.07 -44.31
CA SER A 318 -24.75 16.93 -44.19
C SER A 318 -24.86 16.40 -42.75
N CYS A 319 -23.79 16.55 -41.97
CA CYS A 319 -23.63 16.11 -40.58
C CYS A 319 -23.10 17.29 -39.75
N PRO A 320 -23.95 17.99 -38.98
CA PRO A 320 -23.49 19.14 -38.20
C PRO A 320 -22.43 18.74 -37.16
N PRO A 321 -21.43 19.59 -36.87
CA PRO A 321 -20.33 19.26 -35.96
C PRO A 321 -20.76 19.19 -34.49
N HIS A 322 -21.93 19.73 -34.16
CA HIS A 322 -22.54 19.70 -32.82
C HIS A 322 -23.67 18.68 -32.79
N TRP A 323 -23.39 17.48 -32.28
CA TRP A 323 -24.41 16.47 -32.04
C TRP A 323 -25.29 16.89 -30.84
N HIS A 324 -26.61 16.73 -30.92
CA HIS A 324 -27.59 17.22 -29.95
C HIS A 324 -27.33 16.71 -28.51
N ASP A 325 -27.49 17.60 -27.51
CA ASP A 325 -27.52 17.37 -26.05
C ASP A 325 -26.27 16.81 -25.33
N ALA A 326 -25.09 17.37 -25.60
CA ALA A 326 -23.87 17.07 -24.82
C ALA A 326 -23.16 18.31 -24.25
N THR A 327 -23.87 19.41 -24.01
CA THR A 327 -23.26 20.70 -23.60
C THR A 327 -23.10 20.94 -22.09
N ASP A 328 -23.59 20.07 -21.20
CA ASP A 328 -23.45 20.27 -19.74
C ASP A 328 -22.91 19.03 -18.98
N LEU A 329 -21.91 18.34 -19.53
CA LEU A 329 -21.20 17.28 -18.79
C LEU A 329 -19.82 17.75 -18.32
N GLU A 330 -19.73 18.04 -17.02
CA GLU A 330 -18.48 18.33 -16.33
C GLU A 330 -17.55 17.12 -16.32
N ARG A 331 -16.26 17.47 -16.28
CA ARG A 331 -15.09 16.60 -16.36
C ARG A 331 -14.98 15.71 -15.13
N ASP A 332 -15.47 14.47 -15.20
CA ASP A 332 -14.94 13.37 -14.38
C ASP A 332 -15.13 12.00 -15.04
N SER A 333 -14.31 11.04 -14.63
CA SER A 333 -14.03 9.74 -15.28
C SER A 333 -15.27 8.88 -15.63
N HIS A 334 -15.80 8.98 -16.85
CA HIS A 334 -16.94 8.19 -17.34
C HIS A 334 -16.66 7.46 -18.68
N LEU A 335 -17.22 6.26 -18.87
CA LEU A 335 -17.25 5.55 -20.17
C LEU A 335 -18.32 6.19 -21.06
N PHE A 336 -17.91 6.73 -22.19
CA PHE A 336 -18.81 7.17 -23.25
C PHE A 336 -18.84 6.10 -24.34
N ALA A 337 -20.04 5.67 -24.75
CA ALA A 337 -20.20 4.70 -25.83
C ALA A 337 -21.36 5.05 -26.76
N VAL A 338 -21.09 5.03 -28.05
CA VAL A 338 -22.08 5.26 -29.12
C VAL A 338 -22.08 4.10 -30.07
N HIS A 339 -23.27 3.65 -30.43
CA HIS A 339 -23.50 2.70 -31.51
C HIS A 339 -23.87 3.44 -32.79
N PHE A 340 -23.12 3.15 -33.85
CA PHE A 340 -23.45 3.53 -35.20
C PHE A 340 -23.95 2.29 -35.95
N PRO A 341 -25.20 2.28 -36.44
CA PRO A 341 -25.71 1.14 -37.20
C PRO A 341 -25.03 1.03 -38.56
N ALA A 342 -24.91 -0.20 -39.08
CA ALA A 342 -24.49 -0.42 -40.46
C ALA A 342 -25.54 0.11 -41.45
N LEU A 343 -25.08 0.49 -42.64
CA LEU A 343 -25.98 0.83 -43.74
C LEU A 343 -26.44 -0.43 -44.48
N PRO A 344 -27.71 -0.51 -44.89
CA PRO A 344 -28.17 -1.54 -45.81
C PRO A 344 -27.34 -1.51 -47.10
N ALA A 345 -26.76 -2.64 -47.48
CA ALA A 345 -25.88 -2.77 -48.64
C ALA A 345 -26.26 -4.01 -49.45
N SER A 346 -26.16 -3.93 -50.78
CA SER A 346 -26.24 -5.11 -51.64
C SER A 346 -24.88 -5.81 -51.62
N VAL A 347 -24.74 -6.85 -50.78
CA VAL A 347 -23.46 -7.53 -50.59
C VAL A 347 -22.98 -8.20 -51.88
N VAL A 348 -21.94 -7.63 -52.48
CA VAL A 348 -21.19 -8.23 -53.60
C VAL A 348 -19.99 -9.01 -53.06
N ARG A 349 -19.27 -8.42 -52.09
CA ARG A 349 -18.13 -9.05 -51.42
C ARG A 349 -17.94 -8.43 -50.03
N LEU A 350 -17.42 -9.18 -49.05
CA LEU A 350 -17.19 -8.68 -47.69
C LEU A 350 -15.74 -8.23 -47.42
N THR A 351 -14.80 -8.56 -48.31
CA THR A 351 -13.37 -8.26 -48.12
C THR A 351 -13.09 -6.76 -48.31
N GLY A 352 -12.22 -6.21 -47.46
CA GLY A 352 -11.86 -4.79 -47.49
C GLY A 352 -12.89 -3.85 -46.85
N ALA A 353 -14.02 -4.35 -46.34
CA ALA A 353 -15.01 -3.53 -45.65
C ALA A 353 -14.45 -2.89 -44.36
N GLY A 354 -13.72 -3.66 -43.54
CA GLY A 354 -13.01 -3.16 -42.36
C GLY A 354 -11.90 -2.16 -42.73
N ASP A 355 -11.10 -2.49 -43.73
CA ASP A 355 -10.03 -1.59 -44.20
C ASP A 355 -10.58 -0.26 -44.73
N CYS A 356 -11.72 -0.29 -45.45
CA CYS A 356 -12.38 0.92 -45.91
C CYS A 356 -13.08 1.69 -44.78
N LEU A 357 -13.55 1.02 -43.73
CA LEU A 357 -14.04 1.67 -42.51
C LEU A 357 -12.93 2.52 -41.86
N VAL A 358 -11.75 1.92 -41.67
CA VAL A 358 -10.59 2.58 -41.06
C VAL A 358 -10.05 3.67 -41.99
N GLY A 359 -9.88 3.39 -43.28
CA GLY A 359 -9.42 4.36 -44.28
C GLY A 359 -10.34 5.56 -44.42
N GLY A 360 -11.66 5.35 -44.45
CA GLY A 360 -12.64 6.45 -44.49
C GLY A 360 -12.63 7.29 -43.21
N THR A 361 -12.43 6.65 -42.05
CA THR A 361 -12.31 7.34 -40.76
C THR A 361 -11.04 8.18 -40.70
N LEU A 362 -9.88 7.62 -41.07
CA LEU A 362 -8.60 8.33 -41.08
C LEU A 362 -8.58 9.48 -42.09
N ALA A 363 -9.06 9.27 -43.31
CA ALA A 363 -9.17 10.33 -44.33
C ALA A 363 -9.99 11.52 -43.82
N SER A 364 -11.11 11.23 -43.14
CA SER A 364 -12.01 12.23 -42.57
C SER A 364 -11.37 13.00 -41.42
N ILE A 365 -10.64 12.31 -40.53
CA ILE A 365 -9.86 12.95 -39.45
C ILE A 365 -8.82 13.90 -40.04
N CYS A 366 -8.07 13.44 -41.06
CA CYS A 366 -7.09 14.27 -41.76
C CYS A 366 -7.70 15.45 -42.51
N ALA A 367 -8.94 15.33 -42.98
CA ALA A 367 -9.72 16.42 -43.57
C ALA A 367 -10.29 17.40 -42.52
N GLY A 368 -10.09 17.16 -41.22
CA GLY A 368 -10.52 18.05 -40.13
C GLY A 368 -11.90 17.76 -39.55
N LEU A 369 -12.54 16.64 -39.92
CA LEU A 369 -13.82 16.22 -39.34
C LEU A 369 -13.63 15.68 -37.91
N ASN A 370 -14.65 15.83 -37.07
CA ASN A 370 -14.63 15.26 -35.72
C ASN A 370 -14.81 13.73 -35.76
N ILE A 371 -14.45 13.05 -34.69
CA ILE A 371 -14.46 11.58 -34.66
C ILE A 371 -15.82 10.96 -34.99
N MET A 372 -16.93 11.57 -34.56
CA MET A 372 -18.28 11.07 -34.82
C MET A 372 -18.63 11.14 -36.30
N GLN A 373 -18.28 12.26 -36.94
CA GLN A 373 -18.41 12.44 -38.39
C GLN A 373 -17.51 11.45 -39.13
N SER A 374 -16.26 11.28 -38.67
CA SER A 374 -15.28 10.41 -39.32
C SER A 374 -15.67 8.93 -39.27
N VAL A 375 -16.19 8.42 -38.15
CA VAL A 375 -16.71 7.05 -38.07
C VAL A 375 -17.91 6.85 -39.02
N ALA A 376 -18.80 7.84 -39.12
CA ALA A 376 -19.92 7.77 -40.05
C ALA A 376 -19.48 7.73 -41.53
N VAL A 377 -18.43 8.49 -41.89
CA VAL A 377 -17.80 8.41 -43.21
C VAL A 377 -17.14 7.05 -43.43
N GLY A 378 -16.46 6.51 -42.42
CA GLY A 378 -15.91 5.15 -42.44
C GLY A 378 -16.99 4.11 -42.78
N ILE A 379 -18.15 4.16 -42.11
CA ILE A 379 -19.24 3.19 -42.36
C ILE A 379 -19.80 3.35 -43.78
N ALA A 380 -19.89 4.58 -44.30
CA ALA A 380 -20.29 4.81 -45.69
C ALA A 380 -19.25 4.28 -46.70
N ALA A 381 -17.95 4.41 -46.40
CA ALA A 381 -16.88 3.85 -47.22
C ALA A 381 -16.89 2.31 -47.19
N ALA A 382 -17.13 1.71 -46.02
CA ALA A 382 -17.29 0.27 -45.86
C ALA A 382 -18.48 -0.27 -46.68
N LYS A 383 -19.63 0.43 -46.67
CA LYS A 383 -20.77 0.10 -47.55
C LYS A 383 -20.36 0.05 -49.01
N ALA A 384 -19.67 1.09 -49.49
CA ALA A 384 -19.25 1.17 -50.89
C ALA A 384 -18.28 0.05 -51.27
N ALA A 385 -17.40 -0.36 -50.34
CA ALA A 385 -16.54 -1.53 -50.53
C ALA A 385 -17.34 -2.83 -50.64
N VAL A 386 -18.37 -3.00 -49.79
CA VAL A 386 -19.22 -4.20 -49.80
C VAL A 386 -20.04 -4.35 -51.09
N GLU A 387 -20.35 -3.25 -51.75
CA GLU A 387 -21.07 -3.19 -53.03
C GLU A 387 -20.12 -3.24 -54.26
N ALA A 388 -18.81 -3.31 -54.05
CA ALA A 388 -17.80 -3.33 -55.11
C ALA A 388 -17.16 -4.73 -55.29
N GLU A 389 -16.59 -4.98 -56.48
CA GLU A 389 -15.88 -6.22 -56.78
C GLU A 389 -14.42 -6.26 -56.28
N ALA A 390 -13.93 -5.14 -55.73
CA ALA A 390 -12.56 -4.95 -55.26
C ALA A 390 -12.52 -4.58 -53.77
N ASN A 391 -11.41 -4.87 -53.10
CA ASN A 391 -11.21 -4.56 -51.67
C ASN A 391 -11.34 -3.06 -51.36
N VAL A 392 -10.98 -2.19 -52.32
CA VAL A 392 -11.23 -0.75 -52.28
C VAL A 392 -11.91 -0.35 -53.59
N PRO A 393 -13.08 0.31 -53.57
CA PRO A 393 -13.77 0.79 -54.77
C PRO A 393 -12.87 1.62 -55.68
N GLY A 394 -13.05 1.59 -56.99
CA GLY A 394 -12.20 2.34 -57.94
C GLY A 394 -12.24 3.86 -57.73
N ALA A 395 -13.38 4.39 -57.28
CA ALA A 395 -13.57 5.78 -56.91
C ALA A 395 -14.71 5.90 -55.87
N PHE A 396 -14.67 6.93 -55.04
CA PHE A 396 -15.75 7.27 -54.12
C PHE A 396 -16.51 8.50 -54.62
N SER A 397 -17.84 8.39 -54.69
CA SER A 397 -18.71 9.56 -54.86
C SER A 397 -18.84 10.27 -53.52
N LEU A 398 -18.26 11.46 -53.38
CA LEU A 398 -18.33 12.24 -52.14
C LEU A 398 -19.76 12.57 -51.72
N ALA A 399 -20.68 12.76 -52.68
CA ALA A 399 -22.10 12.96 -52.41
C ALA A 399 -22.72 11.72 -51.76
N THR A 400 -22.47 10.54 -52.34
CA THR A 400 -22.99 9.26 -51.83
C THR A 400 -22.39 8.91 -50.46
N ILE A 401 -21.11 9.20 -50.25
CA ILE A 401 -20.44 9.05 -48.96
C ILE A 401 -21.06 9.97 -47.92
N ALA A 402 -21.32 11.24 -48.24
CA ALA A 402 -21.93 12.17 -47.32
C ALA A 402 -23.40 11.83 -46.99
N ASP A 403 -24.17 11.36 -47.96
CA ASP A 403 -25.54 10.88 -47.73
C ASP A 403 -25.56 9.63 -46.83
N GLY A 404 -24.64 8.70 -47.07
CA GLY A 404 -24.42 7.54 -46.21
C GLY A 404 -24.02 7.95 -44.80
N ALA A 405 -23.03 8.84 -44.67
CA ALA A 405 -22.56 9.36 -43.39
C ALA A 405 -23.69 10.07 -42.64
N ARG A 406 -24.51 10.88 -43.30
CA ARG A 406 -25.68 11.55 -42.69
C ARG A 406 -26.69 10.54 -42.15
N SER A 407 -26.96 9.49 -42.91
CA SER A 407 -27.90 8.44 -42.49
C SER A 407 -27.40 7.70 -41.25
N VAL A 408 -26.11 7.37 -41.20
CA VAL A 408 -25.48 6.70 -40.04
C VAL A 408 -25.37 7.64 -38.84
N TYR A 409 -24.94 8.88 -39.07
CA TYR A 409 -24.74 9.90 -38.04
C TYR A 409 -26.05 10.26 -37.35
N SER A 410 -27.16 10.36 -38.10
CA SER A 410 -28.50 10.61 -37.54
C SER A 410 -29.11 9.39 -36.85
N ALA A 411 -28.73 8.18 -37.26
CA ALA A 411 -29.18 6.94 -36.65
C ALA A 411 -28.30 6.47 -35.46
N ALA A 412 -27.21 7.18 -35.17
CA ALA A 412 -26.30 6.86 -34.08
C ALA A 412 -27.03 6.94 -32.72
N LYS A 413 -26.85 5.93 -31.88
CA LYS A 413 -27.48 5.81 -30.57
C LYS A 413 -26.43 5.82 -29.48
N VAL A 414 -26.55 6.72 -28.53
CA VAL A 414 -25.73 6.66 -27.31
C VAL A 414 -26.17 5.43 -26.52
N LEU A 415 -25.31 4.40 -26.45
CA LEU A 415 -25.59 3.18 -25.70
C LEU A 415 -25.35 3.35 -24.20
N PHE A 416 -24.41 4.24 -23.86
CA PHE A 416 -23.99 4.44 -22.49
C PHE A 416 -23.53 5.88 -22.28
N ASN A 417 -24.36 6.65 -21.58
CA ASN A 417 -24.00 7.90 -20.92
C ASN A 417 -24.48 7.84 -19.47
N GLN A 418 -23.96 6.86 -18.73
CA GLN A 418 -24.24 6.73 -17.30
C GLN A 418 -22.94 6.64 -16.50
N PRO A 419 -22.92 7.21 -15.28
CA PRO A 419 -21.78 7.20 -14.41
C PRO A 419 -21.44 5.76 -14.04
N MET A 420 -20.45 5.16 -14.71
CA MET A 420 -19.96 3.87 -14.25
C MET A 420 -19.06 4.08 -13.05
N LEU A 421 -19.46 3.43 -11.96
CA LEU A 421 -19.35 3.90 -10.59
C LEU A 421 -19.98 5.28 -10.41
N MET A 422 -21.10 5.32 -9.68
CA MET A 422 -21.43 6.52 -8.92
C MET A 422 -20.30 6.69 -7.89
N ARG A 423 -19.22 7.36 -8.32
CA ARG A 423 -18.05 7.62 -7.47
C ARG A 423 -18.35 8.75 -6.50
N SER A 424 -19.31 9.62 -6.85
CA SER A 424 -19.82 10.65 -5.96
C SER A 424 -21.29 10.39 -5.61
N LEU A 425 -21.59 10.58 -4.33
CA LEU A 425 -22.92 10.52 -3.76
C LEU A 425 -23.95 11.38 -4.54
N ASN A 426 -23.53 12.53 -5.06
CA ASN A 426 -24.39 13.50 -5.73
C ASN A 426 -25.08 12.94 -6.99
N HIS A 427 -24.33 12.26 -7.86
CA HIS A 427 -24.90 11.71 -9.10
C HIS A 427 -25.93 10.62 -8.82
N GLY A 428 -25.73 9.82 -7.77
CA GLY A 428 -26.69 8.78 -7.41
C GLY A 428 -27.92 9.24 -6.68
N LEU A 429 -27.81 10.31 -5.90
CA LEU A 429 -28.98 10.99 -5.37
C LEU A 429 -29.81 11.62 -6.50
N ILE A 430 -29.17 12.26 -7.48
CA ILE A 430 -29.87 12.86 -8.63
C ILE A 430 -30.60 11.79 -9.44
N TYR A 431 -29.93 10.67 -9.79
CA TYR A 431 -30.54 9.58 -10.53
C TYR A 431 -31.69 8.93 -9.76
N HIS A 432 -31.50 8.61 -8.46
CA HIS A 432 -32.56 8.01 -7.65
C HIS A 432 -33.79 8.94 -7.52
N VAL A 433 -33.58 10.25 -7.36
CA VAL A 433 -34.66 11.25 -7.33
C VAL A 433 -35.37 11.40 -8.67
N GLN A 434 -34.63 11.35 -9.79
CA GLN A 434 -35.22 11.41 -11.14
C GLN A 434 -36.08 10.19 -11.45
N ALA A 435 -35.64 8.98 -11.07
CA ALA A 435 -36.42 7.75 -11.24
C ALA A 435 -37.75 7.81 -10.47
N ILE A 436 -37.73 8.28 -9.21
CA ILE A 436 -38.93 8.48 -8.38
C ILE A 436 -39.85 9.53 -9.01
N LYS A 437 -39.32 10.68 -9.44
CA LYS A 437 -40.11 11.75 -10.09
C LYS A 437 -40.73 11.32 -11.41
N ALA A 438 -40.09 10.41 -12.14
CA ALA A 438 -40.59 9.86 -13.40
C ALA A 438 -41.59 8.70 -13.20
N GLY A 439 -41.87 8.28 -11.95
CA GLY A 439 -42.76 7.15 -11.65
C GLY A 439 -42.18 5.79 -12.04
N LEU A 440 -40.87 5.70 -12.27
CA LEU A 440 -40.20 4.46 -12.63
C LEU A 440 -39.77 3.72 -11.36
N ILE A 441 -40.25 2.48 -11.19
CA ILE A 441 -39.75 1.58 -10.13
C ILE A 441 -38.36 1.09 -10.56
N PRO A 442 -37.29 1.36 -9.79
CA PRO A 442 -35.96 0.88 -10.15
C PRO A 442 -35.93 -0.65 -10.25
N THR A 443 -35.36 -1.18 -11.33
CA THR A 443 -35.17 -2.63 -11.50
C THR A 443 -34.34 -3.21 -10.36
N ILE A 444 -34.44 -4.53 -10.10
CA ILE A 444 -33.66 -5.20 -9.04
C ILE A 444 -32.15 -4.92 -9.18
N PHE A 445 -31.63 -4.92 -10.42
CA PHE A 445 -30.23 -4.61 -10.71
C PHE A 445 -29.85 -3.17 -10.35
N THR A 446 -30.67 -2.18 -10.74
CA THR A 446 -30.39 -0.77 -10.44
C THR A 446 -30.53 -0.47 -8.95
N SER A 447 -31.52 -1.08 -8.28
CA SER A 447 -31.67 -1.00 -6.82
C SER A 447 -30.43 -1.53 -6.09
N ASN A 448 -29.90 -2.68 -6.51
CA ASN A 448 -28.69 -3.27 -5.92
C ASN A 448 -27.45 -2.37 -6.09
N GLN A 449 -27.32 -1.69 -7.24
CA GLN A 449 -26.24 -0.73 -7.49
C GLN A 449 -26.37 0.54 -6.61
N VAL A 450 -27.58 1.04 -6.41
CA VAL A 450 -27.85 2.20 -5.55
C VAL A 450 -27.65 1.84 -4.07
N ILE A 451 -28.02 0.63 -3.64
CA ILE A 451 -27.70 0.12 -2.29
C ILE A 451 -26.18 0.08 -2.07
N HIS A 452 -25.41 -0.44 -3.03
CA HIS A 452 -23.95 -0.46 -2.96
C HIS A 452 -23.36 0.95 -2.93
N LEU A 453 -23.93 1.89 -3.69
CA LEU A 453 -23.53 3.29 -3.67
C LEU A 453 -23.73 3.92 -2.28
N TYR A 454 -24.94 3.80 -1.75
CA TYR A 454 -25.31 4.36 -0.46
C TYR A 454 -24.45 3.79 0.66
N SER A 455 -24.17 2.48 0.60
CA SER A 455 -23.21 1.83 1.48
C SER A 455 -21.82 2.45 1.43
N LYS A 456 -21.26 2.64 0.23
CA LYS A 456 -19.90 3.20 0.05
C LYS A 456 -19.75 4.62 0.63
N HIS A 457 -20.84 5.38 0.69
CA HIS A 457 -20.86 6.76 1.20
C HIS A 457 -21.48 6.89 2.60
N GLY A 458 -21.66 5.78 3.33
CA GLY A 458 -22.18 5.79 4.70
C GLY A 458 -23.67 6.14 4.85
N LEU A 459 -24.43 6.22 3.76
CA LEU A 459 -25.87 6.51 3.77
C LEU A 459 -26.71 5.25 4.03
N MET A 460 -26.46 4.59 5.16
CA MET A 460 -27.07 3.29 5.48
C MET A 460 -28.59 3.32 5.59
N ARG A 461 -29.17 4.43 6.05
CA ARG A 461 -30.64 4.59 6.16
C ARG A 461 -31.32 4.58 4.78
N GLU A 462 -30.72 5.27 3.82
CA GLU A 462 -31.26 5.34 2.45
C GLU A 462 -31.08 4.00 1.72
N ALA A 463 -29.95 3.32 1.94
CA ALA A 463 -29.73 1.95 1.46
C ALA A 463 -30.80 0.98 1.98
N ARG A 464 -31.09 1.04 3.29
CA ARG A 464 -32.08 0.18 3.94
C ARG A 464 -33.49 0.45 3.45
N ARG A 465 -33.85 1.73 3.35
CA ARG A 465 -35.17 2.14 2.87
C ARG A 465 -35.43 1.69 1.45
N LEU A 466 -34.44 1.89 0.56
CA LEU A 466 -34.54 1.40 -0.81
C LEU A 466 -34.70 -0.12 -0.85
N PHE A 467 -33.92 -0.86 -0.06
CA PHE A 467 -34.05 -2.31 0.04
C PHE A 467 -35.45 -2.74 0.49
N ASP A 468 -36.03 -2.11 1.52
CA ASP A 468 -37.37 -2.45 2.01
C ASP A 468 -38.45 -2.18 0.95
N GLU A 469 -38.33 -1.08 0.21
CA GLU A 469 -39.24 -0.66 -0.87
C GLU A 469 -39.12 -1.52 -2.16
N MET A 470 -38.10 -2.39 -2.27
CA MET A 470 -37.96 -3.29 -3.43
C MET A 470 -39.11 -4.32 -3.48
N PRO A 471 -39.87 -4.41 -4.58
CA PRO A 471 -40.99 -5.34 -4.72
C PRO A 471 -40.54 -6.81 -4.75
N GLU A 472 -39.38 -7.08 -5.35
CA GLU A 472 -38.74 -8.40 -5.38
C GLU A 472 -37.27 -8.29 -4.94
N LYS A 473 -36.81 -9.26 -4.15
CA LYS A 473 -35.45 -9.31 -3.57
C LYS A 473 -34.82 -10.66 -3.93
N ASN A 474 -33.62 -10.63 -4.50
CA ASN A 474 -32.86 -11.85 -4.80
C ASN A 474 -31.65 -11.98 -3.86
N ALA A 475 -30.90 -13.09 -3.95
CA ALA A 475 -29.71 -13.33 -3.12
C ALA A 475 -28.68 -12.18 -3.21
N PHE A 476 -28.50 -11.58 -4.39
CA PHE A 476 -27.62 -10.41 -4.55
C PHE A 476 -28.10 -9.17 -3.79
N SER A 477 -29.40 -8.91 -3.74
CA SER A 477 -29.98 -7.81 -2.96
C SER A 477 -29.71 -7.99 -1.46
N TRP A 478 -29.91 -9.22 -0.95
CA TRP A 478 -29.62 -9.57 0.44
C TRP A 478 -28.12 -9.46 0.76
N ASN A 479 -27.26 -10.01 -0.11
CA ASN A 479 -25.80 -9.94 0.07
C ASN A 479 -25.31 -8.49 0.04
N ALA A 480 -25.80 -7.67 -0.89
CA ALA A 480 -25.42 -6.26 -0.99
C ALA A 480 -25.78 -5.46 0.28
N ILE A 481 -26.98 -5.65 0.84
CA ILE A 481 -27.38 -4.94 2.05
C ILE A 481 -26.67 -5.48 3.31
N ILE A 482 -26.44 -6.80 3.40
CA ILE A 482 -25.67 -7.40 4.50
C ILE A 482 -24.22 -6.89 4.48
N SER A 483 -23.54 -6.96 3.34
CA SER A 483 -22.18 -6.40 3.19
C SER A 483 -22.14 -4.91 3.48
N ALA A 484 -23.21 -4.17 3.17
CA ALA A 484 -23.29 -2.75 3.50
C ALA A 484 -23.30 -2.50 5.02
N TYR A 485 -24.12 -3.24 5.76
CA TYR A 485 -24.18 -3.13 7.22
C TYR A 485 -22.87 -3.57 7.88
N ILE A 486 -22.22 -4.61 7.35
CA ILE A 486 -20.88 -5.05 7.78
C ILE A 486 -19.84 -3.93 7.60
N LYS A 487 -19.78 -3.31 6.40
CA LYS A 487 -18.86 -2.19 6.14
C LYS A 487 -19.11 -0.98 7.04
N SER A 488 -20.35 -0.76 7.46
CA SER A 488 -20.72 0.27 8.43
C SER A 488 -20.51 -0.14 9.90
N GLN A 489 -19.86 -1.28 10.16
CA GLN A 489 -19.63 -1.87 11.50
C GLN A 489 -20.91 -2.11 12.32
N ASN A 490 -22.07 -2.24 11.68
CA ASN A 490 -23.35 -2.52 12.34
C ASN A 490 -23.77 -3.98 12.13
N LEU A 491 -23.05 -4.87 12.82
CA LEU A 491 -23.17 -6.31 12.68
C LEU A 491 -24.46 -6.90 13.25
N THR A 492 -25.11 -6.21 14.20
CA THR A 492 -26.39 -6.65 14.78
C THR A 492 -27.51 -6.59 13.73
N GLN A 493 -27.58 -5.49 12.98
CA GLN A 493 -28.53 -5.34 11.88
C GLN A 493 -28.19 -6.23 10.68
N ALA A 494 -26.88 -6.40 10.39
CA ALA A 494 -26.44 -7.38 9.38
C ALA A 494 -26.93 -8.80 9.74
N ARG A 495 -26.83 -9.21 11.02
CA ARG A 495 -27.31 -10.52 11.48
C ARG A 495 -28.84 -10.64 11.45
N ALA A 496 -29.57 -9.57 11.76
CA ALA A 496 -31.03 -9.57 11.65
C ALA A 496 -31.47 -9.77 10.18
N LEU A 497 -30.81 -9.09 9.25
CA LEU A 497 -31.03 -9.25 7.80
C LEU A 497 -30.66 -10.64 7.31
N PHE A 498 -29.54 -11.19 7.78
CA PHE A 498 -29.12 -12.56 7.49
C PHE A 498 -30.18 -13.58 7.93
N ASN A 499 -30.70 -13.43 9.16
CA ASN A 499 -31.73 -14.31 9.69
C ASN A 499 -33.05 -14.20 8.90
N ALA A 500 -33.38 -13.01 8.40
CA ALA A 500 -34.60 -12.74 7.63
C ALA A 500 -34.53 -13.15 6.15
N ALA A 501 -33.34 -13.46 5.62
CA ALA A 501 -33.17 -13.85 4.22
C ALA A 501 -33.87 -15.18 3.91
N SER A 502 -34.68 -15.19 2.85
CA SER A 502 -35.50 -16.35 2.45
C SER A 502 -34.68 -17.52 1.87
N HIS A 503 -33.51 -17.23 1.29
CA HIS A 503 -32.55 -18.22 0.83
C HIS A 503 -31.14 -17.71 1.13
N ARG A 504 -30.36 -18.51 1.87
CA ARG A 504 -28.96 -18.19 2.23
C ARG A 504 -28.05 -19.08 1.41
N ASP A 505 -27.31 -18.48 0.49
CA ASP A 505 -26.30 -19.18 -0.31
C ASP A 505 -24.91 -19.07 0.36
N LEU A 506 -23.92 -19.76 -0.22
CA LEU A 506 -22.53 -19.74 0.25
C LEU A 506 -21.97 -18.31 0.36
N VAL A 507 -22.33 -17.42 -0.58
CA VAL A 507 -21.90 -16.01 -0.58
C VAL A 507 -22.50 -15.23 0.59
N THR A 508 -23.74 -15.55 0.98
CA THR A 508 -24.43 -14.97 2.14
C THR A 508 -23.70 -15.32 3.43
N TYR A 509 -23.34 -16.60 3.60
CA TYR A 509 -22.56 -17.08 4.75
C TYR A 509 -21.16 -16.47 4.78
N ASN A 510 -20.45 -16.50 3.64
CA ASN A 510 -19.08 -15.96 3.53
C ASN A 510 -19.01 -14.45 3.80
N SER A 511 -20.00 -13.68 3.34
CA SER A 511 -20.09 -12.26 3.65
C SER A 511 -20.20 -12.03 5.16
N MET A 512 -21.08 -12.79 5.82
CA MET A 512 -21.37 -12.62 7.23
C MET A 512 -20.22 -13.14 8.13
N LEU A 513 -19.60 -14.26 7.75
CA LEU A 513 -18.37 -14.77 8.38
C LEU A 513 -17.24 -13.76 8.26
N SER A 514 -16.92 -13.28 7.05
CA SER A 514 -15.88 -12.27 6.84
C SER A 514 -16.13 -11.01 7.67
N GLY A 515 -17.39 -10.57 7.79
CA GLY A 515 -17.78 -9.45 8.65
C GLY A 515 -17.52 -9.66 10.14
N TYR A 516 -17.83 -10.85 10.66
CA TYR A 516 -17.53 -11.18 12.05
C TYR A 516 -16.03 -11.36 12.31
N VAL A 517 -15.31 -12.01 11.39
CA VAL A 517 -13.85 -12.24 11.55
C VAL A 517 -13.08 -10.92 11.54
N SER A 518 -13.47 -9.97 10.68
CA SER A 518 -12.82 -8.67 10.55
C SER A 518 -13.09 -7.67 11.69
N THR A 519 -14.02 -7.97 12.60
CA THR A 519 -14.41 -7.06 13.70
C THR A 519 -14.09 -7.68 15.06
N ASP A 520 -13.44 -6.93 15.93
CA ASP A 520 -13.10 -7.38 17.29
C ASP A 520 -14.36 -7.56 18.15
N GLY A 521 -14.39 -8.66 18.91
CA GLY A 521 -15.48 -9.00 19.85
C GLY A 521 -16.61 -9.86 19.26
N TYR A 522 -16.54 -10.25 17.98
CA TYR A 522 -17.54 -11.09 17.31
C TYR A 522 -17.04 -12.50 16.97
N GLU A 523 -15.90 -12.92 17.52
CA GLU A 523 -15.23 -14.18 17.22
C GLU A 523 -16.12 -15.39 17.55
N ALA A 524 -16.78 -15.37 18.71
CA ALA A 524 -17.73 -16.42 19.11
C ALA A 524 -18.93 -16.52 18.15
N HIS A 525 -19.39 -15.39 17.59
CA HIS A 525 -20.48 -15.36 16.62
C HIS A 525 -20.05 -15.95 15.27
N ALA A 526 -18.80 -15.72 14.86
CA ALA A 526 -18.22 -16.33 13.66
C ALA A 526 -18.12 -17.85 13.80
N LEU A 527 -17.58 -18.35 14.92
CA LEU A 527 -17.51 -19.79 15.21
C LEU A 527 -18.90 -20.43 15.22
N LYS A 528 -19.87 -19.78 15.89
CA LYS A 528 -21.24 -20.28 15.95
C LYS A 528 -21.87 -20.33 14.55
N LEU A 529 -21.70 -19.28 13.75
CA LEU A 529 -22.23 -19.23 12.38
C LEU A 529 -21.61 -20.30 11.47
N PHE A 530 -20.32 -20.61 11.64
CA PHE A 530 -19.66 -21.68 10.90
C PHE A 530 -20.19 -23.07 11.30
N ILE A 531 -20.46 -23.30 12.58
CA ILE A 531 -21.11 -24.53 13.06
C ILE A 531 -22.55 -24.63 12.52
N ASP A 532 -23.30 -23.53 12.57
CA ASP A 532 -24.67 -23.49 12.06
C ASP A 532 -24.68 -23.84 10.55
N MET A 533 -23.75 -23.27 9.77
CA MET A 533 -23.54 -23.58 8.35
C MET A 533 -23.26 -25.08 8.10
N GLN A 534 -22.50 -25.74 8.96
CA GLN A 534 -22.23 -27.18 8.88
C GLN A 534 -23.45 -28.04 9.23
N SER A 535 -24.28 -27.58 10.18
CA SER A 535 -25.41 -28.36 10.72
C SER A 535 -26.73 -28.19 9.96
N GLU A 536 -26.97 -27.02 9.35
CA GLU A 536 -28.27 -26.66 8.76
C GLU A 536 -28.44 -27.08 7.29
N CYS A 537 -27.40 -27.57 6.59
CA CYS A 537 -27.42 -27.67 5.13
C CYS A 537 -26.73 -28.94 4.56
N GLU A 538 -27.51 -29.99 4.23
CA GLU A 538 -27.04 -31.19 3.51
C GLU A 538 -26.55 -30.93 2.05
N GLY A 539 -26.51 -29.67 1.58
CA GLY A 539 -26.19 -29.33 0.18
C GLY A 539 -25.20 -28.19 -0.06
N ILE A 540 -24.72 -27.48 0.96
CA ILE A 540 -23.76 -26.38 0.78
C ILE A 540 -22.35 -26.90 1.03
N ARG A 541 -21.59 -27.14 -0.05
CA ARG A 541 -20.18 -27.54 0.05
C ARG A 541 -19.34 -26.35 0.51
N ILE A 542 -18.64 -26.51 1.64
CA ILE A 542 -17.67 -25.53 2.14
C ILE A 542 -16.57 -25.38 1.09
N ASP A 543 -16.32 -24.14 0.68
CA ASP A 543 -15.27 -23.81 -0.29
C ASP A 543 -13.97 -23.36 0.40
N GLU A 544 -12.92 -23.23 -0.40
CA GLU A 544 -11.60 -22.77 0.03
C GLU A 544 -11.65 -21.37 0.68
N PHE A 545 -12.52 -20.47 0.21
CA PHE A 545 -12.68 -19.13 0.79
C PHE A 545 -13.23 -19.18 2.22
N THR A 546 -14.21 -20.05 2.47
CA THR A 546 -14.76 -20.26 3.82
C THR A 546 -13.67 -20.77 4.75
N LEU A 547 -12.91 -21.77 4.31
CA LEU A 547 -11.84 -22.40 5.10
C LEU A 547 -10.72 -21.40 5.44
N THR A 548 -10.25 -20.63 4.46
CA THR A 548 -9.23 -19.58 4.68
C THR A 548 -9.73 -18.44 5.57
N THR A 549 -11.01 -18.05 5.45
CA THR A 549 -11.64 -17.08 6.38
C THR A 549 -11.65 -17.60 7.82
N MET A 550 -11.94 -18.88 8.02
CA MET A 550 -11.89 -19.51 9.34
C MET A 550 -10.46 -19.69 9.86
N LEU A 551 -9.48 -19.97 9.00
CA LEU A 551 -8.06 -19.96 9.40
C LEU A 551 -7.64 -18.57 9.89
N ASN A 552 -8.06 -17.49 9.22
CA ASN A 552 -7.80 -16.12 9.66
C ASN A 552 -8.43 -15.82 11.04
N LEU A 553 -9.64 -16.33 11.30
CA LEU A 553 -10.27 -16.22 12.63
C LEU A 553 -9.47 -16.96 13.70
N ILE A 554 -9.03 -18.19 13.41
CA ILE A 554 -8.25 -18.99 14.35
C ILE A 554 -6.90 -18.33 14.63
N ALA A 555 -6.27 -17.79 13.58
CA ALA A 555 -5.04 -17.02 13.68
C ALA A 555 -5.21 -15.80 14.59
N LYS A 556 -6.38 -15.13 14.51
CA LYS A 556 -6.75 -14.02 15.40
C LYS A 556 -6.99 -14.47 16.84
N LEU A 557 -7.61 -15.63 17.03
CA LEU A 557 -7.88 -16.20 18.35
C LEU A 557 -6.64 -16.79 19.04
N GLY A 558 -5.61 -17.16 18.28
CA GLY A 558 -4.40 -17.80 18.79
C GLY A 558 -4.61 -19.24 19.28
N VAL A 559 -5.78 -19.85 19.02
CA VAL A 559 -6.14 -21.19 19.54
C VAL A 559 -5.72 -22.29 18.56
N VAL A 560 -4.52 -22.85 18.75
CA VAL A 560 -3.94 -23.87 17.86
C VAL A 560 -4.79 -25.14 17.70
N SER A 561 -5.58 -25.51 18.72
CA SER A 561 -6.39 -26.74 18.70
C SER A 561 -7.50 -26.69 17.65
N TYR A 562 -8.14 -25.53 17.47
CA TYR A 562 -9.11 -25.30 16.40
C TYR A 562 -8.42 -25.28 15.03
N GLY A 563 -7.23 -24.69 14.96
CA GLY A 563 -6.39 -24.69 13.76
C GLY A 563 -6.09 -26.10 13.26
N ARG A 564 -5.66 -27.00 14.17
CA ARG A 564 -5.39 -28.40 13.86
C ARG A 564 -6.63 -29.17 13.40
N GLN A 565 -7.79 -28.91 14.01
CA GLN A 565 -9.06 -29.53 13.60
C GLN A 565 -9.46 -29.09 12.19
N LEU A 566 -9.38 -27.78 11.91
CA LEU A 566 -9.72 -27.24 10.61
C LEU A 566 -8.73 -27.71 9.53
N HIS A 567 -7.43 -27.69 9.82
CA HIS A 567 -6.41 -28.24 8.92
C HIS A 567 -6.64 -29.73 8.64
N SER A 568 -6.99 -30.53 9.65
CA SER A 568 -7.36 -31.96 9.45
C SER A 568 -8.58 -32.12 8.54
N TYR A 569 -9.55 -31.21 8.63
CA TYR A 569 -10.69 -31.18 7.71
C TYR A 569 -10.26 -30.81 6.29
N MET A 570 -9.38 -29.81 6.14
CA MET A 570 -8.83 -29.39 4.85
C MET A 570 -8.13 -30.55 4.13
N VAL A 571 -7.27 -31.30 4.85
CA VAL A 571 -6.61 -32.52 4.34
C VAL A 571 -7.64 -33.56 3.88
N LYS A 572 -8.67 -33.85 4.69
CA LYS A 572 -9.74 -34.80 4.31
C LYS A 572 -10.53 -34.36 3.09
N SER A 573 -10.65 -33.05 2.88
CA SER A 573 -11.36 -32.44 1.75
C SER A 573 -10.48 -32.13 0.54
N ALA A 574 -9.17 -32.41 0.61
CA ALA A 574 -8.15 -32.08 -0.39
C ALA A 574 -8.07 -30.58 -0.75
N ASN A 575 -8.30 -29.70 0.25
CA ASN A 575 -8.23 -28.24 0.11
C ASN A 575 -6.97 -27.63 0.75
N ASP A 576 -6.08 -28.46 1.29
CA ASP A 576 -4.86 -28.06 2.01
C ASP A 576 -3.67 -27.74 1.08
N LEU A 577 -3.74 -28.14 -0.19
CA LEU A 577 -2.61 -28.08 -1.13
C LEU A 577 -2.61 -26.85 -2.06
N SER A 578 -3.62 -25.97 -2.01
CA SER A 578 -3.59 -24.74 -2.81
C SER A 578 -2.61 -23.72 -2.22
N GLY A 579 -1.96 -22.91 -3.04
CA GLY A 579 -1.04 -21.86 -2.56
C GLY A 579 -1.67 -20.86 -1.57
N PHE A 580 -2.96 -20.56 -1.75
CA PHE A 580 -3.73 -19.72 -0.81
C PHE A 580 -4.02 -20.44 0.51
N ALA A 581 -4.32 -21.74 0.49
CA ALA A 581 -4.52 -22.54 1.70
C ALA A 581 -3.22 -22.69 2.50
N VAL A 582 -2.11 -23.01 1.83
CA VAL A 582 -0.79 -23.20 2.44
C VAL A 582 -0.31 -21.94 3.14
N SER A 583 -0.33 -20.80 2.45
CA SER A 583 0.04 -19.51 3.05
C SER A 583 -0.87 -19.12 4.23
N SER A 584 -2.18 -19.39 4.14
CA SER A 584 -3.12 -19.16 5.24
C SER A 584 -2.88 -20.10 6.43
N LEU A 585 -2.50 -21.36 6.19
CA LEU A 585 -2.14 -22.33 7.22
C LEU A 585 -0.84 -21.93 7.93
N ILE A 586 0.18 -21.49 7.18
CA ILE A 586 1.45 -20.97 7.72
C ILE A 586 1.17 -19.76 8.62
N ASP A 587 0.39 -18.77 8.16
CA ASP A 587 0.07 -17.59 8.97
C ASP A 587 -0.75 -17.96 10.22
N MET A 588 -1.70 -18.90 10.10
CA MET A 588 -2.49 -19.40 11.23
C MET A 588 -1.61 -20.08 12.29
N TYR A 589 -0.78 -21.05 11.89
CA TYR A 589 0.09 -21.75 12.83
C TYR A 589 1.10 -20.80 13.49
N SER A 590 1.68 -19.88 12.72
CA SER A 590 2.60 -18.89 13.28
C SER A 590 1.91 -17.94 14.25
N LYS A 591 0.72 -17.39 13.94
CA LYS A 591 0.01 -16.51 14.88
C LYS A 591 -0.52 -17.24 16.13
N CYS A 592 -0.72 -18.56 16.05
CA CYS A 592 -1.03 -19.39 17.21
C CYS A 592 0.22 -19.82 18.02
N GLY A 593 1.41 -19.28 17.72
CA GLY A 593 2.66 -19.62 18.41
C GLY A 593 3.15 -21.06 18.16
N CYS A 594 2.68 -21.71 17.08
CA CYS A 594 3.04 -23.08 16.74
C CYS A 594 3.93 -23.11 15.49
N PHE A 595 5.17 -22.66 15.64
CA PHE A 595 6.12 -22.61 14.53
C PHE A 595 6.38 -23.97 13.88
N GLU A 596 6.45 -25.06 14.67
CA GLU A 596 6.64 -26.42 14.12
C GLU A 596 5.51 -26.81 13.15
N GLY A 597 4.27 -26.41 13.45
CA GLY A 597 3.13 -26.65 12.55
C GLY A 597 3.26 -25.87 11.25
N ALA A 598 3.70 -24.61 11.32
CA ALA A 598 3.98 -23.80 10.14
C ALA A 598 5.12 -24.39 9.29
N TRP A 599 6.21 -24.83 9.96
CA TRP A 599 7.34 -25.49 9.31
C TRP A 599 6.93 -26.79 8.63
N TRP A 600 6.10 -27.61 9.28
CA TRP A 600 5.62 -28.86 8.70
C TRP A 600 4.75 -28.64 7.46
N VAL A 601 3.85 -27.65 7.49
CA VAL A 601 3.05 -27.25 6.33
C VAL A 601 3.94 -26.76 5.19
N PHE A 602 4.99 -26.00 5.50
CA PHE A 602 5.94 -25.49 4.51
C PHE A 602 6.85 -26.58 3.93
N SER A 603 7.38 -27.48 4.77
CA SER A 603 8.33 -28.54 4.37
C SER A 603 7.68 -29.82 3.87
N GLY A 604 6.38 -30.03 4.09
CA GLY A 604 5.64 -31.18 3.54
C GLY A 604 5.57 -31.20 2.01
N PHE A 605 6.01 -30.13 1.34
CA PHE A 605 6.21 -30.02 -0.11
C PHE A 605 7.50 -30.72 -0.56
N ASP A 606 7.55 -32.05 -0.48
CA ASP A 606 8.73 -32.81 -0.92
C ASP A 606 8.79 -33.06 -2.45
N HIS A 607 7.87 -32.48 -3.24
CA HIS A 607 7.84 -32.60 -4.70
C HIS A 607 7.56 -31.27 -5.39
N GLY A 608 8.58 -30.41 -5.42
CA GLY A 608 8.85 -29.46 -6.53
C GLY A 608 7.90 -28.25 -6.64
N VAL A 609 8.48 -27.07 -6.44
CA VAL A 609 7.91 -25.71 -6.55
C VAL A 609 7.25 -25.23 -5.24
N VAL A 610 8.07 -24.65 -4.36
CA VAL A 610 7.58 -23.72 -3.33
C VAL A 610 7.09 -22.47 -4.06
N ASP A 611 5.82 -22.15 -3.96
CA ASP A 611 5.32 -20.91 -4.54
C ASP A 611 5.82 -19.67 -3.75
N LEU A 612 5.95 -18.54 -4.43
CA LEU A 612 6.47 -17.30 -3.86
C LEU A 612 5.65 -16.83 -2.64
N VAL A 613 4.34 -17.10 -2.63
CA VAL A 613 3.41 -16.68 -1.58
C VAL A 613 3.65 -17.44 -0.28
N SER A 614 3.80 -18.77 -0.36
CA SER A 614 4.09 -19.61 0.80
C SER A 614 5.50 -19.37 1.32
N LYS A 615 6.47 -19.12 0.44
CA LYS A 615 7.82 -18.65 0.79
C LYS A 615 7.76 -17.35 1.61
N ASN A 616 7.04 -16.34 1.11
CA ASN A 616 6.90 -15.05 1.81
C ASN A 616 6.17 -15.19 3.16
N ALA A 617 5.12 -16.02 3.22
CA ALA A 617 4.42 -16.32 4.46
C ALA A 617 5.35 -16.97 5.50
N MET A 618 6.23 -17.87 5.06
CA MET A 618 7.18 -18.54 5.95
C MET A 618 8.31 -17.61 6.41
N VAL A 619 8.83 -16.75 5.53
CA VAL A 619 9.78 -15.69 5.93
C VAL A 619 9.14 -14.78 6.99
N ALA A 620 7.90 -14.36 6.79
CA ALA A 620 7.16 -13.55 7.76
C ALA A 620 6.97 -14.29 9.10
N ALA A 621 6.67 -15.59 9.07
CA ALA A 621 6.57 -16.42 10.27
C ALA A 621 7.91 -16.52 11.02
N CYS A 622 9.01 -16.78 10.32
CA CYS A 622 10.36 -16.80 10.92
C CYS A 622 10.71 -15.44 11.56
N CYS A 623 10.42 -14.33 10.89
CA CYS A 623 10.63 -13.00 11.45
C CYS A 623 9.79 -12.74 12.70
N ARG A 624 8.51 -13.17 12.72
CA ARG A 624 7.63 -13.00 13.89
C ARG A 624 8.13 -13.76 15.12
N GLU A 625 8.68 -14.96 14.92
CA GLU A 625 9.22 -15.83 15.97
C GLU A 625 10.69 -15.51 16.33
N GLY A 626 11.29 -14.47 15.74
CA GLY A 626 12.67 -14.09 15.99
C GLY A 626 13.75 -14.99 15.36
N LYS A 627 13.36 -15.92 14.49
CA LYS A 627 14.26 -16.85 13.77
C LYS A 627 14.83 -16.21 12.51
N LEU A 628 15.57 -15.10 12.67
CA LEU A 628 16.05 -14.27 11.55
C LEU A 628 17.05 -14.99 10.62
N GLU A 629 17.89 -15.86 11.16
CA GLU A 629 18.84 -16.66 10.36
C GLU A 629 18.08 -17.57 9.39
N LEU A 630 17.09 -18.31 9.91
CA LEU A 630 16.23 -19.17 9.11
C LEU A 630 15.37 -18.38 8.10
N ALA A 631 14.91 -17.17 8.48
CA ALA A 631 14.22 -16.28 7.56
C ALA A 631 15.10 -15.89 6.37
N SER A 632 16.37 -15.58 6.64
CA SER A 632 17.37 -15.27 5.61
C SER A 632 17.67 -16.49 4.74
N ASP A 633 17.86 -17.67 5.32
CA ASP A 633 18.14 -18.90 4.56
C ASP A 633 17.00 -19.23 3.59
N ILE A 634 15.75 -19.17 4.05
CA ILE A 634 14.57 -19.37 3.19
C ILE A 634 14.51 -18.30 2.11
N PHE A 635 14.76 -17.03 2.44
CA PHE A 635 14.72 -15.94 1.48
C PHE A 635 15.73 -16.14 0.33
N TRP A 636 16.95 -16.57 0.66
CA TRP A 636 18.01 -16.79 -0.33
C TRP A 636 17.88 -18.11 -1.10
N THR A 637 17.10 -19.07 -0.60
CA THR A 637 16.73 -20.27 -1.35
C THR A 637 15.91 -19.87 -2.58
N GLU A 638 16.31 -20.26 -3.80
CA GLU A 638 15.64 -19.83 -5.05
C GLU A 638 15.51 -18.30 -5.17
N ALA A 639 16.62 -17.57 -4.98
CA ALA A 639 16.64 -16.10 -4.97
C ALA A 639 16.08 -15.43 -6.25
N GLU A 640 16.06 -16.14 -7.39
CA GLU A 640 15.51 -15.68 -8.66
C GLU A 640 13.99 -15.43 -8.63
N LEU A 641 13.27 -16.07 -7.70
CA LEU A 641 11.82 -15.91 -7.54
C LEU A 641 11.42 -14.69 -6.70
N ASN A 642 12.37 -14.08 -5.99
CA ASN A 642 12.07 -13.01 -5.04
C ASN A 642 11.51 -11.77 -5.76
N ASP A 643 10.41 -11.23 -5.23
CA ASP A 643 9.81 -10.00 -5.71
C ASP A 643 9.97 -8.87 -4.69
N THR A 644 9.36 -7.71 -4.98
CA THR A 644 9.38 -6.57 -4.06
C THR A 644 8.73 -6.88 -2.71
N VAL A 645 7.75 -7.80 -2.67
CA VAL A 645 7.07 -8.23 -1.44
C VAL A 645 8.00 -9.09 -0.59
N SER A 646 8.75 -10.01 -1.19
CA SER A 646 9.77 -10.82 -0.51
C SER A 646 10.79 -9.93 0.20
N TRP A 647 11.35 -8.95 -0.52
CA TRP A 647 12.33 -8.01 0.04
C TRP A 647 11.75 -7.20 1.19
N ASN A 648 10.55 -6.63 1.01
CA ASN A 648 9.88 -5.85 2.05
C ASN A 648 9.55 -6.68 3.28
N THR A 649 9.19 -7.96 3.11
CA THR A 649 8.91 -8.88 4.22
C THR A 649 10.16 -9.10 5.06
N LEU A 650 11.30 -9.39 4.43
CA LEU A 650 12.57 -9.58 5.14
C LEU A 650 13.04 -8.28 5.82
N ILE A 651 13.05 -7.16 5.09
CA ILE A 651 13.46 -5.83 5.62
C ILE A 651 12.58 -5.44 6.81
N SER A 652 11.25 -5.60 6.70
CA SER A 652 10.34 -5.31 7.81
C SER A 652 10.57 -6.24 9.00
N GLY A 653 10.88 -7.51 8.77
CA GLY A 653 11.20 -8.46 9.81
C GLY A 653 12.42 -8.04 10.64
N TYR A 654 13.53 -7.71 9.98
CA TYR A 654 14.72 -7.19 10.66
C TYR A 654 14.45 -5.85 11.38
N ALA A 655 13.64 -4.98 10.78
CA ALA A 655 13.28 -3.69 11.37
C ALA A 655 12.45 -3.84 12.66
N GLN A 656 11.54 -4.81 12.72
CA GLN A 656 10.67 -5.07 13.87
C GLN A 656 11.43 -5.57 15.11
N ILE A 657 12.50 -6.35 14.90
CA ILE A 657 13.35 -6.88 15.99
C ILE A 657 14.51 -5.91 16.30
N ALA A 658 14.42 -4.65 15.86
CA ALA A 658 15.40 -3.59 16.10
C ALA A 658 16.83 -3.88 15.58
N TYR A 659 16.99 -4.78 14.60
CA TYR A 659 18.25 -4.96 13.87
C TYR A 659 18.39 -3.89 12.79
N GLY A 660 18.56 -2.64 13.24
CA GLY A 660 18.56 -1.47 12.36
C GLY A 660 19.67 -1.48 11.31
N GLU A 661 20.86 -1.96 11.66
CA GLU A 661 22.00 -2.00 10.73
C GLU A 661 21.78 -2.98 9.58
N GLU A 662 21.31 -4.20 9.88
CA GLU A 662 21.04 -5.20 8.85
C GLU A 662 19.84 -4.79 7.97
N THR A 663 18.84 -4.12 8.55
CA THR A 663 17.73 -3.51 7.79
C THR A 663 18.26 -2.56 6.72
N LEU A 664 19.22 -1.69 7.06
CA LEU A 664 19.83 -0.74 6.13
C LEU A 664 20.73 -1.43 5.09
N ARG A 665 21.42 -2.51 5.48
CA ARG A 665 22.20 -3.33 4.56
C ARG A 665 21.31 -3.99 3.51
N LEU A 666 20.19 -4.59 3.93
CA LEU A 666 19.20 -5.19 3.04
C LEU A 666 18.54 -4.15 2.12
N PHE A 667 18.28 -2.94 2.63
CA PHE A 667 17.75 -1.82 1.83
C PHE A 667 18.67 -1.46 0.64
N VAL A 668 19.99 -1.36 0.89
CA VAL A 668 20.97 -1.10 -0.17
C VAL A 668 21.11 -2.30 -1.11
N LEU A 669 21.04 -3.52 -0.57
CA LEU A 669 21.14 -4.74 -1.37
C LEU A 669 19.94 -4.89 -2.33
N MET A 670 18.73 -4.52 -1.91
CA MET A 670 17.52 -4.54 -2.73
C MET A 670 17.69 -3.72 -4.03
N GLU A 671 18.29 -2.53 -3.94
CA GLU A 671 18.57 -1.69 -5.11
C GLU A 671 19.65 -2.31 -6.01
N LYS A 672 20.72 -2.86 -5.41
CA LYS A 672 21.79 -3.56 -6.15
C LYS A 672 21.29 -4.79 -6.89
N SER A 673 20.25 -5.44 -6.36
CA SER A 673 19.56 -6.57 -7.01
C SER A 673 18.55 -6.14 -8.07
N GLY A 674 18.42 -4.84 -8.38
CA GLY A 674 17.57 -4.31 -9.46
C GLY A 674 16.12 -4.03 -9.06
N PHE A 675 15.77 -4.15 -7.77
CA PHE A 675 14.42 -3.86 -7.28
C PHE A 675 14.28 -2.40 -6.85
N ARG A 676 13.12 -1.80 -7.13
CA ARG A 676 12.82 -0.42 -6.72
C ARG A 676 12.20 -0.38 -5.33
N TRP A 677 12.60 0.61 -4.55
CA TRP A 677 11.98 0.90 -3.26
C TRP A 677 10.55 1.40 -3.41
N ASN A 678 9.69 1.02 -2.48
CA ASN A 678 8.32 1.51 -2.38
C ASN A 678 8.03 2.07 -0.97
N GLU A 679 6.79 2.49 -0.74
CA GLU A 679 6.35 3.07 0.54
C GLU A 679 6.59 2.16 1.75
N TYR A 680 6.42 0.84 1.60
CA TYR A 680 6.67 -0.14 2.66
C TYR A 680 8.15 -0.31 2.98
N THR A 681 9.01 -0.23 1.95
CA THR A 681 10.47 -0.22 2.13
C THR A 681 10.88 0.99 2.99
N PHE A 682 10.39 2.18 2.64
CA PHE A 682 10.72 3.41 3.38
C PHE A 682 10.18 3.42 4.80
N ALA A 683 8.98 2.87 5.05
CA ALA A 683 8.46 2.75 6.41
C ALA A 683 9.40 1.93 7.33
N SER A 684 9.89 0.80 6.83
CA SER A 684 10.81 -0.08 7.58
C SER A 684 12.17 0.59 7.80
N VAL A 685 12.71 1.24 6.76
CA VAL A 685 13.99 1.96 6.83
C VAL A 685 13.93 3.16 7.75
N LEU A 686 12.86 3.95 7.70
CA LEU A 686 12.66 5.10 8.61
C LEU A 686 12.54 4.61 10.07
N SER A 687 11.85 3.49 10.30
CA SER A 687 11.81 2.85 11.63
C SER A 687 13.21 2.45 12.11
N ALA A 688 14.01 1.82 11.25
CA ALA A 688 15.40 1.48 11.57
C ALA A 688 16.27 2.72 11.84
N CYS A 689 16.16 3.79 11.04
CA CYS A 689 16.88 5.05 11.29
C CYS A 689 16.47 5.68 12.63
N SER A 690 15.18 5.62 12.97
CA SER A 690 14.62 6.11 14.22
C SER A 690 15.13 5.30 15.43
N GLY A 691 15.17 3.97 15.31
CA GLY A 691 15.72 3.07 16.33
C GLY A 691 17.22 3.26 16.57
N LEU A 692 18.00 3.41 15.50
CA LEU A 692 19.44 3.69 15.57
C LEU A 692 19.77 5.13 16.00
N LYS A 693 18.77 6.01 16.12
CA LYS A 693 18.92 7.45 16.36
C LYS A 693 19.93 8.12 15.42
N SER A 694 20.02 7.63 14.17
CA SER A 694 20.99 8.13 13.18
C SER A 694 20.40 9.27 12.36
N LEU A 695 20.64 10.51 12.83
CA LEU A 695 20.16 11.71 12.15
C LEU A 695 20.73 11.85 10.73
N LYS A 696 21.97 11.38 10.51
CA LYS A 696 22.63 11.43 9.20
C LYS A 696 21.85 10.60 8.17
N LEU A 697 21.60 9.33 8.46
CA LEU A 697 20.85 8.43 7.58
C LEU A 697 19.42 8.91 7.38
N GLY A 698 18.77 9.37 8.46
CA GLY A 698 17.44 9.98 8.38
C GLY A 698 17.37 11.16 7.40
N ARG A 699 18.39 12.02 7.35
CA ARG A 699 18.49 13.13 6.39
C ARG A 699 18.69 12.66 4.96
N GLU A 700 19.52 11.65 4.75
CA GLU A 700 19.77 11.07 3.43
C GLU A 700 18.48 10.46 2.84
N VAL A 701 17.76 9.67 3.66
CA VAL A 701 16.46 9.10 3.27
C VAL A 701 15.42 10.20 3.02
N HIS A 702 15.35 11.21 3.90
CA HIS A 702 14.42 12.34 3.72
C HIS A 702 14.71 13.12 2.42
N ALA A 703 15.98 13.39 2.09
CA ALA A 703 16.35 14.07 0.85
C ALA A 703 15.95 13.26 -0.39
N TRP A 704 16.09 11.92 -0.33
CA TRP A 704 15.65 11.05 -1.42
C TRP A 704 14.12 11.07 -1.58
N VAL A 705 13.37 11.01 -0.48
CA VAL A 705 11.89 11.11 -0.48
C VAL A 705 11.43 12.43 -1.12
N LEU A 706 12.09 13.55 -0.79
CA LEU A 706 11.81 14.86 -1.39
C LEU A 706 12.11 14.89 -2.89
N LYS A 707 13.27 14.36 -3.31
CA LYS A 707 13.68 14.32 -4.73
C LYS A 707 12.70 13.54 -5.61
N ASN A 708 12.04 12.52 -5.05
CA ASN A 708 11.13 11.65 -5.78
C ASN A 708 9.63 11.98 -5.56
N GLY A 709 9.31 13.07 -4.86
CA GLY A 709 7.92 13.51 -4.67
C GLY A 709 7.07 12.62 -3.76
N LEU A 710 7.68 11.80 -2.89
CA LEU A 710 6.98 10.89 -1.98
C LEU A 710 6.59 11.54 -0.64
N CYS A 711 6.87 12.82 -0.45
CA CYS A 711 6.61 13.55 0.79
C CYS A 711 5.12 13.74 1.14
N LEU A 712 4.23 13.60 0.15
CA LEU A 712 2.77 13.69 0.36
C LEU A 712 2.17 12.39 0.91
N ASN A 713 2.92 11.28 0.94
CA ASN A 713 2.44 10.03 1.51
C ASN A 713 2.38 10.13 3.06
N PRO A 714 1.20 10.00 3.68
CA PRO A 714 1.05 10.18 5.12
C PRO A 714 1.95 9.26 5.94
N PHE A 715 2.15 8.00 5.53
CA PHE A 715 2.97 7.02 6.25
C PHE A 715 4.46 7.37 6.23
N ILE A 716 4.98 7.76 5.06
CA ILE A 716 6.40 8.17 4.91
C ILE A 716 6.63 9.48 5.69
N SER A 717 5.71 10.43 5.55
CA SER A 717 5.80 11.73 6.21
C SER A 717 5.80 11.63 7.74
N SER A 718 4.97 10.74 8.33
CA SER A 718 4.99 10.47 9.76
C SER A 718 6.28 9.76 10.19
N GLY A 719 6.79 8.84 9.39
CA GLY A 719 8.08 8.17 9.67
C GLY A 719 9.25 9.15 9.69
N ILE A 720 9.26 10.15 8.80
CA ILE A 720 10.27 11.21 8.79
C ILE A 720 10.18 12.06 10.07
N VAL A 721 8.97 12.47 10.46
CA VAL A 721 8.74 13.20 11.72
C VAL A 721 9.23 12.39 12.91
N ASP A 722 8.94 11.08 12.96
CA ASP A 722 9.42 10.17 14.01
C ASP A 722 10.94 10.13 14.11
N VAL A 723 11.64 10.01 12.98
CA VAL A 723 13.12 10.03 12.92
C VAL A 723 13.67 11.32 13.51
N TYR A 724 13.15 12.50 13.12
CA TYR A 724 13.64 13.76 13.67
C TYR A 724 13.32 13.92 15.16
N CYS A 725 12.15 13.44 15.61
CA CYS A 725 11.78 13.45 17.02
C CYS A 725 12.73 12.58 17.86
N LYS A 726 12.95 11.31 17.47
CA LYS A 726 13.82 10.38 18.23
C LYS A 726 15.30 10.73 18.15
N CYS A 727 15.73 11.39 17.08
CA CYS A 727 17.08 11.96 16.96
C CYS A 727 17.25 13.31 17.72
N GLY A 728 16.24 13.79 18.44
CA GLY A 728 16.30 14.98 19.29
C GLY A 728 16.12 16.33 18.57
N ASN A 729 15.83 16.34 17.27
CA ASN A 729 15.63 17.56 16.47
C ASN A 729 14.15 17.88 16.27
N ILE A 730 13.45 18.14 17.37
CA ILE A 730 11.99 18.34 17.38
C ILE A 730 11.57 19.59 16.60
N LYS A 731 12.32 20.70 16.68
CA LYS A 731 12.01 21.93 15.94
C LYS A 731 11.95 21.71 14.42
N TYR A 732 12.85 20.87 13.90
CA TYR A 732 12.80 20.52 12.49
C TYR A 732 11.63 19.57 12.19
N ALA A 733 11.32 18.65 13.09
CA ALA A 733 10.13 17.80 12.97
C ALA A 733 8.84 18.63 12.89
N GLU A 734 8.71 19.70 13.69
CA GLU A 734 7.60 20.67 13.61
C GLU A 734 7.53 21.36 12.25
N SER A 735 8.68 21.79 11.70
CA SER A 735 8.70 22.42 10.38
C SER A 735 8.29 21.45 9.26
N VAL A 736 8.70 20.19 9.36
CA VAL A 736 8.31 19.13 8.42
C VAL A 736 6.82 18.86 8.54
N HIS A 737 6.30 18.71 9.77
CA HIS A 737 4.87 18.53 10.01
C HIS A 737 4.03 19.69 9.49
N SER A 738 4.47 20.93 9.70
CA SER A 738 3.76 22.14 9.26
C SER A 738 3.76 22.31 7.73
N ALA A 739 4.79 21.79 7.06
CA ALA A 739 4.87 21.79 5.59
C ALA A 739 3.94 20.75 4.93
N ILE A 740 3.46 19.76 5.70
CA ILE A 740 2.52 18.75 5.24
C ILE A 740 1.10 19.27 5.54
N GLU A 741 0.36 19.72 4.53
CA GLU A 741 -0.99 20.31 4.69
C GLU A 741 -2.03 19.38 5.35
N SER A 742 -1.72 18.08 5.52
CA SER A 742 -2.56 17.12 6.22
C SER A 742 -2.16 16.98 7.69
N ARG A 743 -3.08 17.24 8.62
CA ARG A 743 -2.93 16.90 10.05
C ARG A 743 -2.99 15.37 10.20
N ASN A 744 -1.86 14.70 10.02
CA ASN A 744 -1.75 13.26 10.23
C ASN A 744 -1.64 12.95 11.75
N PRO A 745 -2.61 12.24 12.36
CA PRO A 745 -2.55 11.87 13.78
C PRO A 745 -1.28 11.10 14.15
N PHE A 746 -0.76 10.25 13.25
CA PHE A 746 0.46 9.47 13.50
C PHE A 746 1.70 10.36 13.68
N ALA A 747 1.83 11.44 12.89
CA ALA A 747 2.92 12.39 13.03
C ALA A 747 2.84 13.15 14.37
N VAL A 748 1.63 13.54 14.78
CA VAL A 748 1.38 14.20 16.07
C VAL A 748 1.72 13.26 17.24
N THR A 749 1.37 11.96 17.16
CA THR A 749 1.77 10.96 18.15
C THR A 749 3.28 10.87 18.30
N SER A 750 4.03 10.79 17.20
CA SER A 750 5.50 10.79 17.23
C SER A 750 6.06 12.07 17.85
N MET A 751 5.45 13.22 17.62
CA MET A 751 5.83 14.48 18.28
C MET A 751 5.52 14.47 19.78
N ILE A 752 4.39 13.91 20.22
CA ILE A 752 4.06 13.74 21.65
C ILE A 752 5.15 12.88 22.32
N VAL A 753 5.52 11.74 21.71
CA VAL A 753 6.60 10.88 22.19
C VAL A 753 7.93 11.63 22.23
N GLY A 754 8.23 12.41 21.18
CA GLY A 754 9.41 13.27 21.09
C GLY A 754 9.50 14.29 22.23
N TYR A 755 8.47 15.12 22.44
CA TYR A 755 8.43 16.11 23.52
C TYR A 755 8.49 15.46 24.89
N ALA A 756 7.79 14.35 25.07
CA ALA A 756 7.86 13.56 26.29
C ALA A 756 9.30 13.06 26.55
N SER A 757 10.04 12.64 25.52
CA SER A 757 11.44 12.19 25.69
C SER A 757 12.38 13.30 26.17
N GLN A 758 12.04 14.56 25.89
CA GLN A 758 12.76 15.75 26.38
C GLN A 758 12.19 16.29 27.70
N SER A 759 11.32 15.53 28.37
CA SER A 759 10.61 15.92 29.60
C SER A 759 9.76 17.19 29.46
N ASN A 760 9.43 17.60 28.22
CA ASN A 760 8.56 18.74 27.95
C ASN A 760 7.10 18.30 27.82
N MET A 761 6.50 17.91 28.95
CA MET A 761 5.13 17.41 28.99
C MET A 761 4.08 18.50 28.68
N VAL A 762 4.43 19.78 28.74
CA VAL A 762 3.52 20.89 28.43
C VAL A 762 3.17 20.91 26.94
N GLU A 763 4.17 20.87 26.06
CA GLU A 763 3.92 20.82 24.61
C GLU A 763 3.35 19.46 24.19
N ALA A 764 3.78 18.36 24.83
CA ALA A 764 3.19 17.03 24.59
C ALA A 764 1.69 17.02 24.89
N ARG A 765 1.27 17.62 26.02
CA ARG A 765 -0.15 17.77 26.39
C ARG A 765 -0.90 18.66 25.42
N ARG A 766 -0.31 19.78 25.00
CA ARG A 766 -0.92 20.70 24.01
C ARG A 766 -1.19 20.00 22.67
N LEU A 767 -0.24 19.21 22.17
CA LEU A 767 -0.40 18.43 20.94
C LEU A 767 -1.46 17.35 21.10
N PHE A 768 -1.48 16.65 22.23
CA PHE A 768 -2.52 15.68 22.57
C PHE A 768 -3.93 16.31 22.55
N ASP A 769 -4.09 17.47 23.18
CA ASP A 769 -5.38 18.16 23.23
C ASP A 769 -5.82 18.67 21.85
N SER A 770 -4.88 18.95 20.94
CA SER A 770 -5.16 19.36 19.56
C SER A 770 -5.77 18.28 18.66
N LEU A 771 -5.70 17.00 19.08
CA LEU A 771 -6.25 15.87 18.33
C LEU A 771 -7.77 15.76 18.52
N PRO A 772 -8.58 15.76 17.43
CA PRO A 772 -10.05 15.71 17.50
C PRO A 772 -10.56 14.36 18.01
N GLU A 773 -9.92 13.26 17.60
CA GLU A 773 -10.17 11.90 18.08
C GLU A 773 -8.86 11.33 18.64
N LYS A 774 -8.94 10.67 19.78
CA LYS A 774 -7.79 10.09 20.50
C LYS A 774 -7.99 8.59 20.55
N ASN A 775 -7.06 7.84 19.96
CA ASN A 775 -7.05 6.39 20.06
C ASN A 775 -6.15 5.95 21.23
N ASN A 776 -6.20 4.66 21.57
CA ASN A 776 -5.39 4.10 22.66
C ASN A 776 -3.88 4.36 22.48
N VAL A 777 -3.36 4.38 21.25
CA VAL A 777 -1.93 4.64 20.99
C VAL A 777 -1.50 6.03 21.48
N VAL A 778 -2.30 7.05 21.20
CA VAL A 778 -2.06 8.43 21.63
C VAL A 778 -2.16 8.55 23.16
N TRP A 779 -3.14 7.89 23.77
CA TRP A 779 -3.27 7.80 25.23
C TRP A 779 -2.04 7.15 25.86
N THR A 780 -1.65 5.96 25.39
CA THR A 780 -0.47 5.22 25.86
C THR A 780 0.81 6.04 25.73
N ALA A 781 0.99 6.78 24.63
CA ALA A 781 2.13 7.67 24.44
C ALA A 781 2.20 8.76 25.52
N LEU A 782 1.06 9.34 25.91
CA LEU A 782 0.99 10.36 26.94
C LEU A 782 1.20 9.77 28.35
N PHE A 783 0.57 8.64 28.66
CA PHE A 783 0.80 7.88 29.91
C PHE A 783 2.29 7.56 30.10
N SER A 784 2.90 6.93 29.08
CA SER A 784 4.33 6.61 29.07
C SER A 784 5.20 7.86 29.21
N GLY A 785 4.78 8.99 28.64
CA GLY A 785 5.48 10.27 28.76
C GLY A 785 5.51 10.81 30.19
N TYR A 786 4.37 10.81 30.88
CA TYR A 786 4.30 11.24 32.28
C TYR A 786 5.08 10.31 33.21
N ILE A 787 5.05 8.99 32.98
CA ILE A 787 5.86 8.00 33.71
C ILE A 787 7.35 8.29 33.58
N ARG A 788 7.84 8.49 32.35
CA ARG A 788 9.25 8.82 32.09
C ARG A 788 9.70 10.12 32.74
N SER A 789 8.79 11.10 32.80
CA SER A 789 9.02 12.40 33.44
C SER A 789 8.84 12.35 34.96
N GLN A 790 8.60 11.16 35.54
CA GLN A 790 8.31 10.91 36.96
C GLN A 790 7.13 11.72 37.53
N GLN A 791 6.19 12.15 36.68
CA GLN A 791 4.99 12.89 37.08
C GLN A 791 3.83 11.93 37.35
N CYS A 792 3.99 11.07 38.35
CA CYS A 792 3.06 9.96 38.62
C CYS A 792 1.66 10.44 39.06
N GLU A 793 1.52 11.60 39.71
CA GLU A 793 0.19 12.16 40.04
C GLU A 793 -0.64 12.46 38.79
N ALA A 794 -0.01 13.02 37.75
CA ALA A 794 -0.66 13.34 36.48
C ALA A 794 -1.15 12.07 35.75
N VAL A 795 -0.51 10.92 35.99
CA VAL A 795 -0.92 9.62 35.42
C VAL A 795 -2.29 9.19 35.96
N PHE A 796 -2.56 9.35 37.25
CA PHE A 796 -3.86 8.99 37.83
C PHE A 796 -4.95 10.01 37.51
N GLU A 797 -4.61 11.28 37.29
CA GLU A 797 -5.53 12.26 36.72
C GLU A 797 -5.89 11.93 35.27
N LEU A 798 -4.89 11.53 34.48
CA LEU A 798 -5.08 11.13 33.10
C LEU A 798 -5.95 9.86 32.99
N LEU A 799 -5.84 8.92 33.93
CA LEU A 799 -6.73 7.76 34.01
C LEU A 799 -8.19 8.15 34.24
N ARG A 800 -8.44 9.11 35.13
CA ARG A 800 -9.79 9.61 35.38
C ARG A 800 -10.35 10.31 34.13
N GLU A 801 -9.50 11.06 33.42
CA GLU A 801 -9.88 11.68 32.15
C GLU A 801 -10.20 10.64 31.07
N PHE A 802 -9.37 9.59 30.94
CA PHE A 802 -9.58 8.48 30.01
C PHE A 802 -10.91 7.79 30.28
N GLN A 803 -11.17 7.40 31.53
CA GLN A 803 -12.41 6.74 31.94
C GLN A 803 -13.65 7.61 31.67
N ALA A 804 -13.55 8.93 31.92
CA ALA A 804 -14.66 9.85 31.72
C ALA A 804 -14.98 10.11 30.24
N LYS A 805 -13.98 10.08 29.35
CA LYS A 805 -14.15 10.39 27.92
C LYS A 805 -14.44 9.16 27.08
N GLU A 806 -13.71 8.06 27.29
CA GLU A 806 -13.79 6.89 26.42
C GLU A 806 -14.83 5.88 26.91
N GLY A 807 -15.08 5.80 28.23
CA GLY A 807 -16.02 4.83 28.81
C GLY A 807 -15.66 3.36 28.57
N THR A 808 -14.42 3.08 28.15
CA THR A 808 -13.91 1.75 27.80
C THR A 808 -12.89 1.24 28.80
N VAL A 809 -12.61 -0.06 28.72
CA VAL A 809 -11.55 -0.73 29.50
C VAL A 809 -10.19 -0.25 28.99
N PRO A 810 -9.29 0.24 29.87
CA PRO A 810 -7.93 0.59 29.47
C PRO A 810 -7.21 -0.61 28.86
N ASP A 811 -6.41 -0.38 27.82
CA ASP A 811 -5.61 -1.44 27.21
C ASP A 811 -4.48 -1.90 28.15
N ALA A 812 -3.85 -3.04 27.80
CA ALA A 812 -2.78 -3.63 28.60
C ALA A 812 -1.58 -2.68 28.79
N LEU A 813 -1.27 -1.83 27.81
CA LEU A 813 -0.13 -0.90 27.86
C LEU A 813 -0.38 0.28 28.81
N ILE A 814 -1.61 0.81 28.86
CA ILE A 814 -2.03 1.79 29.86
C ILE A 814 -1.95 1.16 31.25
N LEU A 815 -2.42 -0.08 31.41
CA LEU A 815 -2.37 -0.80 32.69
C LEU A 815 -0.94 -1.06 33.17
N VAL A 816 -0.03 -1.45 32.27
CA VAL A 816 1.42 -1.52 32.54
C VAL A 816 1.95 -0.17 33.02
N SER A 817 1.61 0.92 32.31
CA SER A 817 2.05 2.28 32.69
C SER A 817 1.56 2.69 34.09
N LEU A 818 0.33 2.31 34.45
CA LEU A 818 -0.25 2.55 35.78
C LEU A 818 0.46 1.75 36.88
N LEU A 819 0.74 0.46 36.61
CA LEU A 819 1.50 -0.39 37.53
C LEU A 819 2.92 0.14 37.72
N SER A 820 3.58 0.60 36.66
CA SER A 820 4.88 1.27 36.74
C SER A 820 4.83 2.56 37.56
N ALA A 821 3.74 3.34 37.47
CA ALA A 821 3.54 4.54 38.31
C ALA A 821 3.53 4.16 39.80
N CYS A 822 2.76 3.12 40.15
CA CYS A 822 2.68 2.59 41.51
C CYS A 822 4.05 2.10 41.99
N ALA A 823 4.79 1.42 41.12
CA ALA A 823 6.12 0.90 41.40
C ALA A 823 7.14 2.03 41.67
N ILE A 824 7.10 3.11 40.87
CA ILE A 824 7.97 4.29 41.04
C ILE A 824 7.66 5.04 42.35
N GLN A 825 6.37 5.18 42.70
CA GLN A 825 5.94 5.83 43.93
C GLN A 825 6.05 4.93 45.18
N ALA A 826 6.33 3.63 45.00
CA ALA A 826 6.22 2.60 46.02
C ALA A 826 4.85 2.58 46.73
N ASP A 827 3.77 2.89 46.00
CA ASP A 827 2.41 2.93 46.54
C ASP A 827 1.64 1.63 46.27
N LEU A 828 1.55 0.80 47.32
CA LEU A 828 0.90 -0.49 47.27
C LEU A 828 -0.64 -0.39 47.14
N GLY A 829 -1.25 0.72 47.55
CA GLY A 829 -2.71 0.87 47.60
C GLY A 829 -3.33 0.87 46.19
N PRO A 830 -3.01 1.85 45.34
CA PRO A 830 -3.43 1.90 43.94
C PRO A 830 -2.99 0.66 43.16
N GLY A 831 -1.79 0.13 43.41
CA GLY A 831 -1.31 -1.10 42.78
C GLY A 831 -2.21 -2.32 43.03
N LYS A 832 -2.67 -2.50 44.28
CA LYS A 832 -3.67 -3.53 44.62
C LYS A 832 -5.03 -3.29 43.98
N GLN A 833 -5.46 -2.03 43.88
CA GLN A 833 -6.72 -1.67 43.22
C GLN A 833 -6.68 -2.02 41.72
N ILE A 834 -5.56 -1.73 41.05
CA ILE A 834 -5.34 -2.10 39.64
C ILE A 834 -5.31 -3.62 39.49
N HIS A 835 -4.59 -4.34 40.36
CA HIS A 835 -4.58 -5.82 40.33
C HIS A 835 -6.00 -6.40 40.50
N ALA A 836 -6.79 -5.88 41.45
CA ALA A 836 -8.18 -6.30 41.65
C ALA A 836 -9.06 -5.95 40.44
N TYR A 837 -8.81 -4.81 39.78
CA TYR A 837 -9.47 -4.43 38.55
C TYR A 837 -9.19 -5.43 37.41
N LEU A 838 -7.92 -5.82 37.20
CA LEU A 838 -7.53 -6.82 36.18
C LEU A 838 -8.33 -8.12 36.34
N LEU A 839 -8.39 -8.63 37.57
CA LEU A 839 -9.10 -9.86 37.90
C LEU A 839 -10.62 -9.72 37.69
N ARG A 840 -11.22 -8.60 38.13
CA ARG A 840 -12.67 -8.36 38.02
C ARG A 840 -13.11 -8.12 36.57
N ALA A 841 -12.27 -7.47 35.77
CA ALA A 841 -12.51 -7.22 34.37
C ALA A 841 -12.28 -8.46 33.49
N GLY A 842 -11.72 -9.54 34.05
CA GLY A 842 -11.40 -10.77 33.29
C GLY A 842 -10.31 -10.55 32.24
N ILE A 843 -9.40 -9.58 32.46
CA ILE A 843 -8.30 -9.30 31.54
C ILE A 843 -7.27 -10.41 31.70
N GLU A 844 -7.03 -11.16 30.62
CA GLU A 844 -5.94 -12.14 30.57
C GLU A 844 -4.61 -11.39 30.65
N MET A 845 -3.76 -11.77 31.61
CA MET A 845 -2.50 -11.09 31.84
C MET A 845 -1.44 -11.71 30.93
N ASP A 846 -1.02 -10.95 29.93
CA ASP A 846 0.14 -11.30 29.11
C ASP A 846 1.45 -11.17 29.92
N GLU A 847 2.54 -11.64 29.34
CA GLU A 847 3.87 -11.64 29.95
C GLU A 847 4.32 -10.24 30.43
N LYS A 848 3.99 -9.19 29.68
CA LYS A 848 4.33 -7.80 30.02
C LYS A 848 3.55 -7.31 31.23
N LEU A 849 2.26 -7.59 31.28
CA LEU A 849 1.40 -7.18 32.39
C LEU A 849 1.74 -7.95 33.67
N VAL A 850 2.05 -9.24 33.56
CA VAL A 850 2.56 -10.06 34.67
C VAL A 850 3.88 -9.48 35.20
N THR A 851 4.82 -9.19 34.32
CA THR A 851 6.13 -8.62 34.69
C THR A 851 5.97 -7.26 35.38
N ALA A 852 5.12 -6.37 34.86
CA ALA A 852 4.84 -5.07 35.48
C ALA A 852 4.16 -5.20 36.85
N LEU A 853 3.30 -6.22 37.02
CA LEU A 853 2.65 -6.52 38.30
C LEU A 853 3.66 -7.01 39.34
N VAL A 854 4.59 -7.88 38.92
CA VAL A 854 5.69 -8.39 39.75
C VAL A 854 6.61 -7.24 40.17
N ASP A 855 7.02 -6.36 39.24
CA ASP A 855 7.84 -5.17 39.54
C ASP A 855 7.13 -4.20 40.50
N MET A 856 5.81 -4.02 40.34
CA MET A 856 5.01 -3.20 41.25
C MET A 856 5.00 -3.78 42.67
N TYR A 857 4.67 -5.06 42.83
CA TYR A 857 4.66 -5.68 44.16
C TYR A 857 6.05 -5.71 44.80
N SER A 858 7.10 -5.97 44.01
CA SER A 858 8.46 -6.03 44.54
C SER A 858 8.95 -4.64 45.00
N LYS A 859 8.79 -3.58 44.19
CA LYS A 859 9.19 -2.21 44.58
C LYS A 859 8.34 -1.64 45.70
N CYS A 860 7.09 -2.07 45.86
CA CYS A 860 6.24 -1.71 46.99
C CYS A 860 6.55 -2.50 48.28
N GLY A 861 7.63 -3.29 48.32
CA GLY A 861 8.05 -4.02 49.53
C GLY A 861 7.36 -5.38 49.75
N SER A 862 6.56 -5.86 48.80
CA SER A 862 5.78 -7.09 48.92
C SER A 862 6.36 -8.24 48.10
N ILE A 863 7.65 -8.54 48.29
CA ILE A 863 8.39 -9.54 47.51
C ILE A 863 7.73 -10.94 47.53
N THR A 864 7.21 -11.36 48.69
CA THR A 864 6.53 -12.66 48.84
C THR A 864 5.28 -12.81 47.97
N PHE A 865 4.63 -11.71 47.60
CA PHE A 865 3.49 -11.73 46.70
C PHE A 865 3.94 -11.76 45.24
N ALA A 866 5.02 -11.04 44.91
CA ALA A 866 5.66 -11.10 43.60
C ALA A 866 6.11 -12.55 43.28
N GLU A 867 6.72 -13.25 44.23
CA GLU A 867 7.08 -14.67 44.12
C GLU A 867 5.89 -15.56 43.80
N LYS A 868 4.76 -15.38 44.51
CA LYS A 868 3.55 -16.18 44.29
C LYS A 868 2.96 -15.97 42.90
N ILE A 869 3.12 -14.78 42.32
CA ILE A 869 2.70 -14.51 40.95
C ILE A 869 3.62 -15.29 39.99
N VAL A 870 4.94 -15.17 40.16
CA VAL A 870 5.95 -15.84 39.30
C VAL A 870 5.86 -17.37 39.36
N GLN A 871 5.53 -17.94 40.52
CA GLN A 871 5.32 -19.39 40.67
C GLN A 871 4.13 -19.91 39.85
N ARG A 872 3.16 -19.06 39.51
CA ARG A 872 2.01 -19.43 38.68
C ARG A 872 2.30 -19.31 37.19
N VAL A 873 3.44 -18.74 36.81
CA VAL A 873 3.87 -18.57 35.42
C VAL A 873 4.70 -19.79 35.02
N THR A 874 4.21 -20.54 34.03
CA THR A 874 4.86 -21.76 33.54
C THR A 874 6.02 -21.47 32.60
N ASP A 875 5.85 -20.51 31.70
CA ASP A 875 6.84 -20.07 30.71
C ASP A 875 7.34 -18.67 31.06
N ARG A 876 8.64 -18.52 31.30
CA ARG A 876 9.25 -17.31 31.87
C ARG A 876 10.33 -16.81 30.91
N ASP A 877 10.16 -15.62 30.38
CA ASP A 877 11.20 -14.95 29.60
C ASP A 877 12.36 -14.41 30.46
N SER A 878 13.40 -13.92 29.78
CA SER A 878 14.54 -13.24 30.38
C SER A 878 14.10 -12.04 31.22
N VAL A 879 13.08 -11.29 30.79
CA VAL A 879 12.65 -10.04 31.45
C VAL A 879 12.08 -10.33 32.84
N LEU A 880 11.21 -11.34 32.97
CA LEU A 880 10.63 -11.74 34.25
C LEU A 880 11.69 -12.27 35.21
N TYR A 881 12.65 -13.07 34.73
CA TYR A 881 13.82 -13.50 35.52
C TYR A 881 14.63 -12.28 36.01
N ASN A 882 14.93 -11.34 35.12
CA ASN A 882 15.71 -10.14 35.44
C ASN A 882 15.01 -9.27 36.50
N VAL A 883 13.69 -9.06 36.38
CA VAL A 883 12.91 -8.31 37.37
C VAL A 883 12.97 -9.00 38.73
N MET A 884 12.84 -10.32 38.81
CA MET A 884 12.91 -11.04 40.08
C MET A 884 14.32 -11.09 40.67
N ILE A 885 15.36 -11.31 39.87
CA ILE A 885 16.76 -11.27 40.33
C ILE A 885 17.08 -9.89 40.90
N SER A 886 16.71 -8.82 40.18
CA SER A 886 16.88 -7.44 40.66
C SER A 886 16.05 -7.17 41.92
N SER A 887 14.83 -7.68 41.98
CA SER A 887 13.96 -7.54 43.16
C SER A 887 14.59 -8.20 44.39
N TYR A 888 15.06 -9.44 44.27
CA TYR A 888 15.77 -10.12 45.37
C TYR A 888 17.05 -9.38 45.79
N ALA A 889 17.82 -8.87 44.83
CA ALA A 889 19.00 -8.05 45.11
C ALA A 889 18.66 -6.81 45.95
N HIS A 890 17.57 -6.12 45.63
CA HIS A 890 17.14 -4.92 46.35
C HIS A 890 16.57 -5.21 47.75
N HIS A 891 16.02 -6.40 47.97
CA HIS A 891 15.48 -6.84 49.26
C HIS A 891 16.50 -7.57 50.13
N GLY A 892 17.75 -7.74 49.68
CA GLY A 892 18.80 -8.43 50.43
C GLY A 892 18.62 -9.96 50.50
N HIS A 893 18.11 -10.54 49.41
CA HIS A 893 17.92 -11.99 49.22
C HIS A 893 18.87 -12.51 48.13
N GLU A 894 20.16 -12.32 48.31
CA GLU A 894 21.18 -12.60 47.31
C GLU A 894 21.28 -14.08 46.94
N THR A 895 21.04 -14.98 47.90
CA THR A 895 21.06 -16.43 47.66
C THR A 895 19.96 -16.86 46.68
N GLU A 896 18.78 -16.27 46.84
CA GLU A 896 17.61 -16.49 46.00
C GLU A 896 17.84 -15.90 44.60
N ALA A 897 18.45 -14.71 44.50
CA ALA A 897 18.83 -14.09 43.23
C ALA A 897 19.77 -15.00 42.40
N ILE A 898 20.81 -15.54 43.04
CA ILE A 898 21.77 -16.45 42.38
C ILE A 898 21.12 -17.78 42.01
N GLN A 899 20.23 -18.31 42.87
CA GLN A 899 19.52 -19.54 42.57
C GLN A 899 18.58 -19.36 41.37
N LEU A 900 17.93 -18.20 41.25
CA LEU A 900 17.07 -17.89 40.10
C LEU A 900 17.86 -17.81 38.79
N PHE A 901 19.08 -17.27 38.83
CA PHE A 901 19.98 -17.26 37.66
C PHE A 901 20.38 -18.68 37.23
N LYS A 902 20.66 -19.57 38.19
CA LYS A 902 20.94 -20.98 37.86
C LYS A 902 19.73 -21.65 37.20
N GLU A 903 18.53 -21.42 37.74
CA GLU A 903 17.28 -21.92 37.15
C GLU A 903 17.10 -21.39 35.71
N MET A 904 17.37 -20.11 35.47
CA MET A 904 17.31 -19.48 34.14
C MET A 904 18.20 -20.23 33.13
N VAL A 905 19.46 -20.51 33.51
CA VAL A 905 20.41 -21.25 32.67
C VAL A 905 19.99 -22.71 32.47
N GLU A 906 19.53 -23.40 33.52
CA GLU A 906 19.04 -24.79 33.45
C GLU A 906 17.84 -24.93 32.51
N ARG A 907 16.97 -23.92 32.47
CA ARG A 907 15.84 -23.84 31.54
C ARG A 907 16.22 -23.38 30.13
N SER A 908 17.51 -23.24 29.83
CA SER A 908 18.01 -22.76 28.54
C SER A 908 17.53 -21.35 28.16
N VAL A 909 17.15 -20.52 29.13
CA VAL A 909 16.86 -19.10 28.92
C VAL A 909 18.19 -18.35 28.93
N ARG A 910 18.52 -17.66 27.83
CA ARG A 910 19.83 -17.05 27.64
C ARG A 910 19.97 -15.77 28.49
N PRO A 911 20.98 -15.68 29.39
CA PRO A 911 21.27 -14.46 30.13
C PRO A 911 21.62 -13.29 29.20
N ASP A 912 21.22 -12.08 29.58
CA ASP A 912 21.53 -10.84 28.89
C ASP A 912 22.31 -9.85 29.77
N ALA A 913 22.63 -8.67 29.24
CA ALA A 913 23.34 -7.64 29.98
C ALA A 913 22.57 -7.21 31.25
N VAL A 914 21.24 -7.16 31.20
CA VAL A 914 20.42 -6.78 32.36
C VAL A 914 20.48 -7.85 33.45
N THR A 915 20.54 -9.14 33.08
CA THR A 915 20.74 -10.25 34.04
C THR A 915 22.02 -10.06 34.84
N PHE A 916 23.14 -9.80 34.15
CA PHE A 916 24.43 -9.61 34.81
C PHE A 916 24.46 -8.34 35.65
N LEU A 917 23.84 -7.25 35.21
CA LEU A 917 23.70 -6.04 36.03
C LEU A 917 22.93 -6.33 37.33
N ALA A 918 21.84 -7.10 37.26
CA ALA A 918 21.06 -7.49 38.44
C ALA A 918 21.87 -8.35 39.42
N LEU A 919 22.66 -9.31 38.92
CA LEU A 919 23.58 -10.13 39.73
C LEU A 919 24.68 -9.29 40.37
N LEU A 920 25.31 -8.40 39.61
CA LEU A 920 26.34 -7.49 40.13
C LEU A 920 25.76 -6.54 41.19
N SER A 921 24.51 -6.08 41.02
CA SER A 921 23.80 -5.31 42.03
C SER A 921 23.58 -6.12 43.31
N ALA A 922 23.23 -7.41 43.22
CA ALA A 922 23.11 -8.30 44.37
C ALA A 922 24.45 -8.46 45.10
N CYS A 923 25.53 -8.71 44.35
CA CYS A 923 26.88 -8.79 44.91
C CYS A 923 27.30 -7.48 45.58
N ARG A 924 27.00 -6.33 44.95
CA ARG A 924 27.26 -4.98 45.47
C ARG A 924 26.56 -4.71 46.79
N HIS A 925 25.28 -5.07 46.92
CA HIS A 925 24.52 -4.87 48.16
C HIS A 925 25.05 -5.72 49.32
N CYS A 926 25.58 -6.91 49.03
CA CYS A 926 26.03 -7.87 50.04
C CYS A 926 27.56 -7.92 50.23
N GLY A 927 28.32 -7.12 49.46
CA GLY A 927 29.79 -7.10 49.52
C GLY A 927 30.47 -8.36 48.98
N LEU A 928 29.82 -9.14 48.12
CA LEU A 928 30.32 -10.41 47.59
C LEU A 928 31.31 -10.19 46.43
N VAL A 929 32.52 -9.71 46.74
CA VAL A 929 33.52 -9.31 45.73
C VAL A 929 33.91 -10.45 44.79
N GLU A 930 34.24 -11.63 45.32
CA GLU A 930 34.70 -12.76 44.50
C GLU A 930 33.63 -13.26 43.52
N GLN A 931 32.37 -13.33 43.96
CA GLN A 931 31.27 -13.72 43.09
C GLN A 931 30.97 -12.64 42.04
N GLY A 932 31.05 -11.36 42.42
CA GLY A 932 30.93 -10.25 41.47
C GLY A 932 31.98 -10.30 40.36
N GLU A 933 33.24 -10.58 40.72
CA GLU A 933 34.33 -10.77 39.75
C GLU A 933 34.08 -11.97 38.82
N GLN A 934 33.58 -13.09 39.35
CA GLN A 934 33.23 -14.27 38.55
C GLN A 934 32.10 -13.99 37.55
N PHE A 935 31.02 -13.32 38.00
CA PHE A 935 29.93 -12.94 37.09
C PHE A 935 30.38 -11.92 36.05
N PHE A 936 31.19 -10.94 36.42
CA PHE A 936 31.74 -9.95 35.49
C PHE A 936 32.64 -10.59 34.42
N HIS A 937 33.40 -11.62 34.78
CA HIS A 937 34.25 -12.34 33.83
C HIS A 937 33.44 -13.27 32.91
N SER A 938 32.57 -14.10 33.48
CA SER A 938 31.73 -15.05 32.75
C SER A 938 30.82 -14.37 31.73
N MET A 939 30.32 -13.17 32.02
CA MET A 939 29.58 -12.33 31.08
C MET A 939 30.29 -12.23 29.71
N ARG A 940 31.62 -12.05 29.72
CA ARG A 940 32.43 -11.94 28.50
C ARG A 940 32.86 -13.30 27.96
N THR A 941 33.35 -14.21 28.81
CA THR A 941 33.96 -15.47 28.35
C THR A 941 32.94 -16.51 27.95
N ASP A 942 31.86 -16.63 28.71
CA ASP A 942 30.92 -17.75 28.60
C ASP A 942 29.68 -17.35 27.79
N TYR A 943 29.28 -16.08 27.88
CA TYR A 943 28.05 -15.57 27.25
C TYR A 943 28.29 -14.58 26.10
N ASN A 944 29.54 -14.15 25.88
CA ASN A 944 29.94 -13.19 24.86
C ASN A 944 29.17 -11.85 24.90
N ILE A 945 28.93 -11.35 26.12
CA ILE A 945 28.26 -10.07 26.38
C ILE A 945 29.33 -9.06 26.79
N LEU A 946 29.33 -7.88 26.16
CA LEU A 946 30.28 -6.81 26.48
C LEU A 946 29.78 -6.01 27.69
N PRO A 947 30.63 -5.74 28.70
CA PRO A 947 30.23 -4.91 29.84
C PRO A 947 29.89 -3.48 29.43
N GLU A 948 28.74 -3.00 29.89
CA GLU A 948 28.28 -1.62 29.70
C GLU A 948 28.66 -0.72 30.90
N ILE A 949 28.42 0.58 30.76
CA ILE A 949 28.71 1.62 31.77
C ILE A 949 28.21 1.22 33.17
N ASP A 950 26.98 0.72 33.27
CA ASP A 950 26.36 0.37 34.55
C ASP A 950 27.01 -0.85 35.22
N HIS A 951 27.57 -1.78 34.43
CA HIS A 951 28.32 -2.93 34.95
C HIS A 951 29.63 -2.47 35.59
N TYR A 952 30.36 -1.57 34.91
CA TYR A 952 31.58 -0.98 35.45
C TYR A 952 31.28 -0.16 36.71
N ALA A 953 30.23 0.65 36.70
CA ALA A 953 29.81 1.44 37.86
C ALA A 953 29.44 0.54 39.06
N CYS A 954 28.72 -0.56 38.84
CA CYS A 954 28.41 -1.52 39.88
C CYS A 954 29.66 -2.20 40.46
N MET A 955 30.62 -2.59 39.62
CA MET A 955 31.89 -3.16 40.09
C MET A 955 32.72 -2.15 40.90
N ILE A 956 32.77 -0.89 40.47
CA ILE A 956 33.46 0.17 41.19
C ILE A 956 32.81 0.42 42.56
N ASP A 957 31.47 0.48 42.62
CA ASP A 957 30.76 0.64 43.91
C ASP A 957 30.94 -0.59 44.81
N LEU A 958 30.95 -1.81 44.24
CA LEU A 958 31.23 -3.06 44.97
C LEU A 958 32.63 -3.03 45.61
N TYR A 959 33.66 -2.68 44.84
CA TYR A 959 35.03 -2.52 45.38
C TYR A 959 35.12 -1.40 46.40
N GLY A 960 34.42 -0.29 46.16
CA GLY A 960 34.35 0.83 47.10
C GLY A 960 33.77 0.43 48.44
N ARG A 961 32.63 -0.28 48.46
CA ARG A 961 31.98 -0.79 49.67
C ARG A 961 32.81 -1.84 50.39
N ALA A 962 33.57 -2.64 49.64
CA ALA A 962 34.46 -3.66 50.20
C ALA A 962 35.83 -3.09 50.66
N ASN A 963 36.03 -1.77 50.62
CA ASN A 963 37.29 -1.10 50.93
C ASN A 963 38.49 -1.62 50.11
N GLN A 964 38.27 -1.93 48.83
CA GLN A 964 39.28 -2.39 47.87
C GLN A 964 39.49 -1.34 46.76
N LEU A 965 39.79 -0.09 47.16
CA LEU A 965 39.84 1.05 46.24
C LEU A 965 40.93 0.92 45.16
N GLU A 966 42.02 0.21 45.45
CA GLU A 966 43.09 -0.06 44.49
C GLU A 966 42.59 -0.88 43.29
N LYS A 967 41.69 -1.86 43.54
CA LYS A 967 41.06 -2.63 42.46
C LYS A 967 40.11 -1.76 41.64
N ALA A 968 39.37 -0.84 42.27
CA ALA A 968 38.52 0.11 41.56
C ALA A 968 39.34 1.01 40.63
N VAL A 969 40.50 1.53 41.09
CA VAL A 969 41.42 2.33 40.27
C VAL A 969 42.00 1.50 39.12
N ALA A 970 42.38 0.25 39.36
CA ALA A 970 42.87 -0.63 38.30
C ALA A 970 41.80 -0.87 37.23
N LEU A 971 40.56 -1.14 37.65
CA LEU A 971 39.43 -1.33 36.74
C LEU A 971 39.18 -0.07 35.90
N MET A 972 39.17 1.13 36.51
CA MET A 972 38.98 2.39 35.79
C MET A 972 39.99 2.62 34.66
N LYS A 973 41.25 2.20 34.85
CA LYS A 973 42.30 2.31 33.82
C LYS A 973 42.12 1.34 32.65
N MET A 974 41.35 0.27 32.86
CA MET A 974 41.11 -0.78 31.87
C MET A 974 39.78 -0.60 31.10
N ILE A 975 38.96 0.41 31.43
CA ILE A 975 37.68 0.64 30.76
C ILE A 975 37.95 1.08 29.31
N PRO A 976 37.47 0.34 28.29
CA PRO A 976 37.73 0.64 26.88
C PRO A 976 36.80 1.73 26.31
N ILE A 977 36.03 2.41 27.16
CA ILE A 977 34.98 3.37 26.83
C ILE A 977 35.30 4.69 27.53
N GLU A 978 34.91 5.82 26.93
CA GLU A 978 35.02 7.13 27.56
C GLU A 978 34.26 7.16 28.90
N LEU A 979 34.95 7.59 29.96
CA LEU A 979 34.42 7.56 31.33
C LEU A 979 33.28 8.59 31.47
N ASP A 980 32.08 8.09 31.73
CA ASP A 980 30.86 8.88 31.75
C ASP A 980 30.51 9.41 33.17
N ALA A 981 29.34 10.04 33.28
CA ALA A 981 28.83 10.59 34.55
C ALA A 981 28.74 9.55 35.68
N VAL A 982 28.25 8.37 35.34
CA VAL A 982 27.81 7.35 36.27
C VAL A 982 29.02 6.65 36.87
N ILE A 983 30.01 6.32 36.04
CA ILE A 983 31.28 5.71 36.48
C ILE A 983 32.04 6.65 37.41
N TRP A 984 32.17 7.94 37.05
CA TRP A 984 32.82 8.92 37.91
C TRP A 984 32.07 9.12 39.23
N GLY A 985 30.73 9.13 39.20
CA GLY A 985 29.93 9.24 40.42
C GLY A 985 30.09 8.04 41.36
N ALA A 986 30.11 6.82 40.81
CA ALA A 986 30.36 5.60 41.58
C ALA A 986 31.77 5.62 42.21
N PHE A 987 32.78 6.05 41.45
CA PHE A 987 34.14 6.16 41.96
C PHE A 987 34.29 7.22 43.05
N LEU A 988 33.70 8.41 42.88
CA LEU A 988 33.70 9.44 43.92
C LEU A 988 32.98 8.97 45.19
N ASN A 989 31.90 8.20 45.06
CA ASN A 989 31.25 7.58 46.21
C ASN A 989 32.18 6.57 46.92
N ALA A 990 32.92 5.76 46.16
CA ALA A 990 33.92 4.85 46.69
C ALA A 990 35.09 5.58 47.40
N CYS A 991 35.56 6.71 46.87
CA CYS A 991 36.56 7.54 47.55
C CYS A 991 36.02 8.13 48.85
N ARG A 992 34.75 8.58 48.85
CA ARG A 992 34.07 9.11 50.05
C ARG A 992 33.96 8.05 51.14
N THR A 993 33.51 6.84 50.81
CA THR A 993 33.31 5.77 51.80
C THR A 993 34.61 5.26 52.40
N ASN A 994 35.73 5.40 51.68
CA ASN A 994 37.05 4.95 52.12
C ASN A 994 37.96 6.08 52.63
N GLY A 995 37.47 7.33 52.68
CA GLY A 995 38.23 8.49 53.20
C GLY A 995 39.55 8.74 52.46
N ASN A 996 39.53 8.67 51.12
CA ASN A 996 40.74 8.85 50.30
C ASN A 996 40.61 10.04 49.32
N THR A 997 40.97 11.25 49.77
CA THR A 997 40.94 12.49 48.98
C THR A 997 41.98 12.58 47.87
N ALA A 998 43.04 11.79 47.90
CA ALA A 998 44.10 11.87 46.88
C ALA A 998 43.56 11.47 45.50
N PHE A 999 42.85 10.33 45.41
CA PHE A 999 42.23 9.88 44.17
C PHE A 999 41.01 10.74 43.77
N ALA A 1000 40.29 11.31 44.75
CA ALA A 1000 39.20 12.24 44.46
C ALA A 1000 39.69 13.53 43.78
N ARG A 1001 40.91 13.99 44.09
CA ARG A 1001 41.54 15.15 43.44
C ARG A 1001 41.98 14.84 42.01
N GLU A 1002 42.49 13.64 41.75
CA GLU A 1002 42.80 13.18 40.38
C GLU A 1002 41.53 13.09 39.52
N ALA A 1003 40.41 12.65 40.12
CA ALA A 1003 39.10 12.64 39.48
C ALA A 1003 38.57 14.05 39.21
N GLU A 1004 38.81 15.01 40.10
CA GLU A 1004 38.41 16.41 39.92
C GLU A 1004 39.03 17.03 38.66
N GLU A 1005 40.34 16.89 38.44
CA GLU A 1005 41.04 17.49 37.31
C GLU A 1005 40.43 17.03 35.97
N LYS A 1006 40.16 15.73 35.84
CA LYS A 1006 39.53 15.14 34.64
C LYS A 1006 38.06 15.53 34.47
N LEU A 1007 37.31 15.71 35.56
CA LEU A 1007 35.91 16.16 35.52
C LEU A 1007 35.77 17.62 35.07
N LEU A 1008 36.77 18.46 35.38
CA LEU A 1008 36.76 19.89 35.05
C LEU A 1008 37.09 20.19 33.58
N GLU A 1009 37.70 19.25 32.86
CA GLU A 1009 38.01 19.37 31.42
C GLU A 1009 36.80 19.08 30.51
N SER A 1010 35.75 18.40 31.02
CA SER A 1010 34.54 18.12 30.24
C SER A 1010 33.54 19.29 30.23
N GLU A 1011 33.16 19.80 29.05
CA GLU A 1011 32.10 20.81 28.90
C GLU A 1011 30.70 20.14 28.93
N GLY A 1012 29.78 20.65 29.76
CA GLY A 1012 28.37 20.19 29.83
C GLY A 1012 27.91 19.48 31.11
N VAL A 1013 28.66 19.57 32.22
CA VAL A 1013 28.51 18.71 33.40
C VAL A 1013 27.24 18.94 34.25
N ASP A 1014 26.57 17.84 34.58
CA ASP A 1014 25.44 17.71 35.52
C ASP A 1014 25.82 18.09 36.97
N GLY A 1015 24.91 18.75 37.69
CA GLY A 1015 25.13 19.30 39.03
C GLY A 1015 25.42 18.30 40.12
N ALA A 1016 24.94 17.07 39.93
CA ALA A 1016 25.13 15.97 40.86
C ALA A 1016 26.63 15.69 41.11
N ARG A 1017 27.50 15.87 40.11
CA ARG A 1017 28.95 15.57 40.22
C ARG A 1017 29.69 16.56 41.13
N TYR A 1018 29.38 17.84 41.03
CA TYR A 1018 29.92 18.86 41.94
C TYR A 1018 29.43 18.63 43.37
N VAL A 1019 28.21 18.14 43.55
CA VAL A 1019 27.67 17.79 44.86
C VAL A 1019 28.39 16.57 45.45
N GLN A 1020 28.58 15.50 44.68
CA GLN A 1020 29.32 14.32 45.12
C GLN A 1020 30.77 14.65 45.49
N LEU A 1021 31.46 15.43 44.66
CA LEU A 1021 32.83 15.89 44.95
C LEU A 1021 32.89 16.79 46.20
N ALA A 1022 31.94 17.71 46.36
CA ALA A 1022 31.83 18.52 47.57
C ALA A 1022 31.56 17.68 48.82
N ASN A 1023 30.78 16.61 48.70
CA ASN A 1023 30.50 15.69 49.79
C ASN A 1023 31.73 14.83 50.17
N VAL A 1024 32.60 14.47 49.21
CA VAL A 1024 33.88 13.81 49.50
C VAL A 1024 34.76 14.70 50.39
N TYR A 1025 34.94 15.97 50.00
CA TYR A 1025 35.72 16.92 50.82
C TYR A 1025 35.07 17.22 52.17
N ALA A 1026 33.74 17.25 52.24
CA ALA A 1026 33.01 17.41 53.50
C ALA A 1026 33.22 16.21 54.46
N ALA A 1027 33.21 14.98 53.93
CA ALA A 1027 33.38 13.76 54.73
C ALA A 1027 34.76 13.68 55.41
N GLU A 1028 35.78 14.31 54.83
CA GLU A 1028 37.13 14.42 55.43
C GLU A 1028 37.35 15.73 56.21
N GLY A 1029 36.32 16.57 56.37
CA GLY A 1029 36.41 17.84 57.09
C GLY A 1029 37.16 18.96 56.35
N ASN A 1030 37.40 18.82 55.04
CA ASN A 1030 38.04 19.84 54.21
C ASN A 1030 37.01 20.87 53.69
N TRP A 1031 36.57 21.75 54.58
CA TRP A 1031 35.51 22.74 54.33
C TRP A 1031 35.87 23.80 53.28
N ASP A 1032 37.16 24.13 53.14
CA ASP A 1032 37.64 25.13 52.18
C ASP A 1032 37.49 24.64 50.73
N GLU A 1033 37.90 23.39 50.46
CA GLU A 1033 37.74 22.77 49.15
C GLU A 1033 36.27 22.51 48.81
N MET A 1034 35.47 22.06 49.77
CA MET A 1034 34.02 21.94 49.64
C MET A 1034 33.37 23.28 49.25
N GLY A 1035 33.77 24.37 49.91
CA GLY A 1035 33.33 25.73 49.61
C GLY A 1035 33.69 26.17 48.19
N ARG A 1036 34.92 25.87 47.73
CA ARG A 1036 35.39 26.16 46.36
C ARG A 1036 34.53 25.45 45.32
N ILE A 1037 34.29 24.14 45.49
CA ILE A 1037 33.46 23.34 44.57
C ILE A 1037 32.03 23.87 44.52
N ARG A 1038 31.40 24.17 45.67
CA ARG A 1038 30.03 24.73 45.72
C ARG A 1038 29.92 26.13 45.13
N LYS A 1039 30.97 26.96 45.21
CA LYS A 1039 31.00 28.28 44.57
C LYS A 1039 31.09 28.16 43.05
N LYS A 1040 31.90 27.21 42.56
CA LYS A 1040 32.04 26.89 41.13
C LYS A 1040 30.74 26.34 40.52
N MET A 1041 30.01 25.51 41.29
CA MET A 1041 28.68 25.00 40.92
C MET A 1041 27.65 26.14 40.73
N ARG A 1042 27.62 27.13 41.64
CA ARG A 1042 26.71 28.29 41.56
C ARG A 1042 27.01 29.22 40.38
N GLY A 1043 28.27 29.31 39.94
CA GLY A 1043 28.67 30.13 38.79
C GLY A 1043 28.25 29.59 37.42
N LYS A 1044 27.76 28.35 37.33
CA LYS A 1044 27.37 27.68 36.08
C LYS A 1044 25.84 27.49 35.91
N GLU A 1045 25.01 28.21 36.67
CA GLU A 1045 23.53 28.05 36.70
C GLU A 1045 23.01 26.63 37.01
N ILE A 1046 23.83 25.78 37.61
CA ILE A 1046 23.44 24.39 37.87
C ILE A 1046 22.54 24.32 39.11
N LYS A 1047 21.24 24.01 38.91
CA LYS A 1047 20.24 23.90 39.98
C LYS A 1047 20.29 22.53 40.67
N LYS A 1048 20.32 22.52 42.01
CA LYS A 1048 20.12 21.32 42.83
C LYS A 1048 18.63 20.93 42.76
N LEU A 1049 18.32 19.69 42.36
CA LEU A 1049 17.02 19.08 42.69
C LEU A 1049 17.06 18.76 44.20
N ALA A 1050 16.19 19.41 44.98
CA ALA A 1050 16.10 19.15 46.41
C ALA A 1050 15.54 17.73 46.61
N GLY A 1051 16.23 16.90 47.40
CA GLY A 1051 15.67 15.63 47.85
C GLY A 1051 14.35 15.89 48.58
N CYS A 1052 13.33 15.10 48.25
CA CYS A 1052 12.02 15.16 48.88
C CYS A 1052 11.70 13.82 49.52
N SER A 1053 11.11 13.88 50.71
CA SER A 1053 10.48 12.75 51.39
C SER A 1053 9.00 13.05 51.46
N TRP A 1054 8.13 12.06 51.27
CA TRP A 1054 6.69 12.26 51.40
C TRP A 1054 6.07 11.20 52.30
N VAL A 1055 5.01 11.57 53.01
CA VAL A 1055 4.27 10.68 53.91
C VAL A 1055 2.79 10.78 53.61
N TYR A 1056 2.11 9.63 53.55
CA TYR A 1056 0.67 9.57 53.35
C TYR A 1056 -0.06 9.54 54.70
N VAL A 1057 -0.78 10.60 55.03
CA VAL A 1057 -1.55 10.70 56.29
C VAL A 1057 -2.96 11.19 55.97
N GLN A 1058 -3.99 10.49 56.47
CA GLN A 1058 -5.41 10.88 56.30
C GLN A 1058 -5.83 11.12 54.83
N ASN A 1059 -5.46 10.23 53.92
CA ASN A 1059 -5.75 10.36 52.49
C ASN A 1059 -5.12 11.59 51.79
N ARG A 1060 -4.04 12.16 52.34
CA ARG A 1060 -3.27 13.21 51.69
C ARG A 1060 -1.77 12.91 51.73
N VAL A 1061 -1.10 13.19 50.62
CA VAL A 1061 0.37 13.15 50.52
C VAL A 1061 0.91 14.44 51.14
N HIS A 1062 1.80 14.30 52.12
CA HIS A 1062 2.54 15.39 52.75
C HIS A 1062 3.99 15.31 52.29
N THR A 1063 4.41 16.26 51.45
CA THR A 1063 5.77 16.29 50.90
C THR A 1063 6.65 17.24 51.71
N PHE A 1064 7.87 16.80 52.01
CA PHE A 1064 8.88 17.50 52.77
C PHE A 1064 10.15 17.58 51.93
N THR A 1065 10.56 18.79 51.53
CA THR A 1065 11.85 18.99 50.88
C THR A 1065 12.95 19.29 51.90
N SER A 1066 14.21 19.07 51.56
CA SER A 1066 15.33 19.40 52.46
C SER A 1066 15.31 20.89 52.83
N SER A 1067 15.22 21.19 54.13
CA SER A 1067 15.05 22.54 54.71
C SER A 1067 13.68 23.20 54.47
N ASP A 1068 12.65 22.42 54.13
CA ASP A 1068 11.28 22.90 53.94
C ASP A 1068 10.57 23.18 55.26
N ILE A 1069 9.99 24.37 55.37
CA ILE A 1069 9.17 24.81 56.50
C ILE A 1069 7.75 25.21 56.07
N SER A 1070 7.39 24.96 54.80
CA SER A 1070 6.10 25.39 54.22
C SER A 1070 4.90 24.55 54.66
N HIS A 1071 5.12 23.45 55.37
CA HIS A 1071 4.06 22.56 55.81
C HIS A 1071 3.12 23.23 56.82
N SER A 1072 1.80 23.06 56.65
CA SER A 1072 0.78 23.69 57.53
C SER A 1072 0.92 23.36 59.03
N LYS A 1073 1.61 22.26 59.35
CA LYS A 1073 1.92 21.82 60.73
C LYS A 1073 3.42 21.85 61.09
N THR A 1074 4.23 22.65 60.39
CA THR A 1074 5.69 22.70 60.58
C THR A 1074 6.09 22.86 62.05
N GLU A 1075 5.48 23.79 62.80
CA GLU A 1075 5.81 23.98 64.24
C GLU A 1075 5.59 22.71 65.08
N GLU A 1076 4.48 22.00 64.86
CA GLU A 1076 4.14 20.77 65.58
C GLU A 1076 5.12 19.63 65.24
N ILE A 1077 5.45 19.50 63.95
CA ILE A 1077 6.37 18.47 63.45
C ILE A 1077 7.77 18.70 64.03
N TYR A 1078 8.31 19.91 63.94
CA TYR A 1078 9.65 20.21 64.45
C TYR A 1078 9.72 20.17 65.99
N ARG A 1079 8.65 20.55 66.70
CA ARG A 1079 8.58 20.40 68.16
C ARG A 1079 8.58 18.91 68.57
N THR A 1080 7.83 18.07 67.85
CA THR A 1080 7.82 16.61 68.07
C THR A 1080 9.16 15.99 67.73
N LEU A 1081 9.79 16.41 66.63
CA LEU A 1081 11.11 15.96 66.23
C LEU A 1081 12.17 16.32 67.30
N ALA A 1082 12.09 17.52 67.88
CA ALA A 1082 12.97 17.93 68.97
C ALA A 1082 12.79 17.02 70.20
N CYS A 1083 11.54 16.73 70.61
CA CYS A 1083 11.28 15.78 71.70
C CYS A 1083 11.83 14.37 71.41
N LEU A 1084 11.63 13.85 70.20
CA LEU A 1084 12.16 12.54 69.78
C LEU A 1084 13.69 12.51 69.74
N THR A 1085 14.32 13.64 69.40
CA THR A 1085 15.79 13.78 69.37
C THR A 1085 16.36 13.81 70.80
N GLU A 1086 15.62 14.36 71.77
CA GLU A 1086 15.98 14.33 73.19
C GLU A 1086 15.80 12.92 73.81
N GLU A 1087 14.90 12.09 73.28
CA GLU A 1087 14.62 10.73 73.78
C GLU A 1087 15.52 9.63 73.18
N LEU A 1088 16.32 9.92 72.15
CA LEU A 1088 17.21 8.94 71.51
C LEU A 1088 18.48 8.70 72.36
N PRO A 1089 18.76 7.48 72.84
CA PRO A 1089 19.97 7.17 73.60
C PRO A 1089 21.24 7.43 72.78
N TYR A 1090 22.25 8.01 73.43
CA TYR A 1090 23.53 8.46 72.88
C TYR A 1090 24.38 7.41 72.12
N GLU A 1091 23.98 6.14 72.04
CA GLU A 1091 24.76 5.07 71.39
C GLU A 1091 24.61 5.02 69.85
N ILE A 1092 23.65 5.74 69.25
CA ILE A 1092 23.41 5.68 67.79
C ILE A 1092 23.96 6.93 67.04
N ALA A 1093 24.43 7.95 67.75
CA ALA A 1093 24.87 9.21 67.13
C ALA A 1093 26.15 9.11 66.27
N GLY A 1094 26.87 7.99 66.31
CA GLY A 1094 28.10 7.78 65.55
C GLY A 1094 27.93 7.38 64.08
N SER A 1095 26.71 7.05 63.62
CA SER A 1095 26.48 6.50 62.27
C SER A 1095 25.59 7.35 61.36
N LEU A 1096 25.22 8.57 61.78
CA LEU A 1096 24.29 9.44 61.05
C LEU A 1096 24.86 10.83 60.67
N TYR A 1097 26.18 10.98 60.64
CA TYR A 1097 26.85 12.14 60.05
C TYR A 1097 27.67 11.78 58.82
#